data_AF-A0A0F9IGZ7-F1
#
_entry.id   AF-A0A0F9IGZ7-F1
#
_cell.length_a   1.000
_cell.length_b   1.000
_cell.length_c   1.000
_cell.angle_alpha   90.00
_cell.angle_beta   90.00
_cell.angle_gamma   90.00
#
_symmetry.space_group_name_H-M   'P 1'
#
loop_
_entity.id
_entity.type
_entity.pdbx_description
1 polymer ?
#
loop_
_entity_poly.entity_id
_entity_poly.type
_entity_poly.pdbx_seq_one_letter_code
_entity_poly.pdbx_strand_id
1 'polypeptide(L)'
;MKKTKCFALCLIATSILTACGSDKDPSSTSETPKVVANTAPSVNAGADLIVDENQSISFTGTAEDSTGTIASYTWQQTSGIDLELSGLDTSTLFFTAPEVDEEQVVVFELVATDDGGLTASDSISITIKNVLVEPTLSLNERVTVEENTEVEITSIAEDSNGSIVSYAWQQTDGIIIEIDNLTNDSLKFIAPEVDFDTTLTFDLTVTDNDGQTATSSVFVDVTNVAASAMSIPGGSENIVIDGQTVEAALNEVLVHLNDDVTEAELEAVFDEISNNDAGIASFDDALKVLQIRVREGASENSLITKIGEMGGVRHAGLNTVIESKNLSLISNYNHVIKNKNTVIQYIAEESTDEPLFSGDYWVKAVAADKAWDALQERTLAPVTLGVVDTGIGAGQNSIESSRLTRLRAQDNGQFGVVEGDDTETDSSHGLWVSSFIAGHNTSEGSAVYGVDHSANLIHTDIYVKRCKDGSTTEKCSSESPIKTYITDLIAGTKATIDNGASIVNISWGDTSTCADDSQVRLKSNRNWRLQQTNLVEYAKEKDVLLVYSAGNNCEKNDDQLLVDINDIAQDAWQTNTLIVAATDADDKETDFTRMGNVVNIAAPGDQMGWGNTDGSLGVGTSFSAALVTGSAGIVKGINSSLKAAEIKDILVATSSNLTLSEESKALGTTGPTQLLNIHSAIQTADLTVDSVLEVKAPIVLSKGDKTTSQLSFTLPATTVTAIDVMFLIDVSGSYADDIASLKEQADKILENLSGRGINVAFGVSAFSDFPIDGYGSEYD
;
A
#
# COMPACT_ATOMS: atom_id res chain seq x y z
N MET A 1 -25.99 -47.68 -42.04
CA MET A 1 -26.08 -49.11 -42.45
C MET A 1 -27.50 -49.60 -42.16
N LYS A 2 -28.25 -50.14 -43.14
CA LYS A 2 -29.71 -50.48 -43.04
C LYS A 2 -30.63 -49.26 -42.78
N LYS A 3 -31.95 -49.31 -42.93
CA LYS A 3 -32.82 -49.78 -44.06
C LYS A 3 -34.25 -49.26 -43.80
N THR A 4 -34.80 -48.48 -44.74
CA THR A 4 -36.07 -48.71 -45.47
C THR A 4 -37.36 -49.14 -44.70
N LYS A 5 -38.47 -48.39 -44.88
CA LYS A 5 -39.84 -48.81 -45.30
C LYS A 5 -40.88 -47.67 -45.10
N CYS A 6 -41.67 -47.27 -46.11
CA CYS A 6 -43.07 -47.68 -46.47
C CYS A 6 -44.18 -47.06 -45.57
N PHE A 7 -45.42 -46.79 -46.00
CA PHE A 7 -46.25 -47.22 -47.17
C PHE A 7 -47.29 -46.09 -47.48
N ALA A 8 -47.73 -45.83 -48.73
CA ALA A 8 -48.99 -46.29 -49.40
C ALA A 8 -50.33 -45.89 -48.70
N LEU A 9 -51.52 -45.76 -49.33
CA LEU A 9 -52.08 -46.14 -50.65
C LEU A 9 -53.36 -45.28 -50.93
N CYS A 10 -53.70 -44.82 -52.14
CA CYS A 10 -54.68 -45.39 -53.11
C CYS A 10 -54.87 -44.38 -54.28
N LEU A 11 -54.90 -44.76 -55.57
CA LEU A 11 -56.01 -45.36 -56.35
C LEU A 11 -57.29 -44.48 -56.38
N ILE A 12 -57.89 -44.08 -57.51
CA ILE A 12 -57.82 -44.47 -58.95
C ILE A 12 -58.12 -43.21 -59.84
N ALA A 13 -58.13 -43.17 -61.20
CA ALA A 13 -58.40 -44.17 -62.24
C ALA A 13 -57.75 -43.89 -63.65
N THR A 14 -58.27 -44.57 -64.67
CA THR A 14 -58.00 -44.66 -66.14
C THR A 14 -58.99 -43.81 -67.00
N SER A 15 -58.88 -43.56 -68.33
CA SER A 15 -57.96 -44.00 -69.42
C SER A 15 -58.15 -43.27 -70.78
N ILE A 16 -57.04 -43.04 -71.51
CA ILE A 16 -56.74 -43.37 -72.94
C ILE A 16 -57.74 -43.03 -74.08
N LEU A 17 -57.28 -42.29 -75.11
CA LEU A 17 -57.41 -42.46 -76.60
C LEU A 17 -57.10 -41.09 -77.27
N THR A 18 -56.07 -40.80 -78.08
CA THR A 18 -55.42 -41.37 -79.29
C THR A 18 -56.07 -41.07 -80.67
N ALA A 19 -55.61 -39.96 -81.27
CA ALA A 19 -55.10 -39.82 -82.65
C ALA A 19 -56.03 -39.65 -83.90
N CYS A 20 -55.50 -38.84 -84.84
CA CYS A 20 -55.90 -38.60 -86.25
C CYS A 20 -57.27 -37.93 -86.53
N GLY A 21 -57.43 -37.08 -87.56
CA GLY A 21 -56.45 -36.51 -88.51
C GLY A 21 -57.08 -36.09 -89.85
N SER A 22 -56.33 -35.35 -90.70
CA SER A 22 -56.66 -34.92 -92.10
C SER A 22 -57.80 -33.90 -92.30
N ASP A 23 -57.95 -33.18 -93.42
CA ASP A 23 -56.98 -32.53 -94.35
C ASP A 23 -57.77 -31.62 -95.34
N LYS A 24 -57.26 -30.42 -95.64
CA LYS A 24 -57.64 -29.45 -96.72
C LYS A 24 -59.10 -28.93 -96.88
N ASP A 25 -59.15 -27.60 -97.00
CA ASP A 25 -60.17 -26.71 -97.61
C ASP A 25 -60.57 -27.16 -99.06
N PRO A 26 -61.74 -26.81 -99.68
CA PRO A 26 -62.38 -25.48 -99.55
C PRO A 26 -63.90 -25.31 -99.66
N SER A 27 -64.32 -24.06 -99.36
CA SER A 27 -65.30 -23.21 -100.08
C SER A 27 -66.44 -22.61 -99.24
N SER A 28 -66.87 -21.41 -99.64
CA SER A 28 -67.67 -20.47 -98.85
C SER A 28 -69.19 -20.63 -99.01
N THR A 29 -69.92 -20.47 -97.89
CA THR A 29 -71.30 -19.96 -97.91
C THR A 29 -71.38 -18.68 -97.06
N SER A 30 -71.97 -17.63 -97.63
CA SER A 30 -72.05 -16.31 -97.01
C SER A 30 -73.26 -16.20 -96.08
N GLU A 31 -73.01 -16.00 -94.78
CA GLU A 31 -73.99 -15.43 -93.86
C GLU A 31 -73.49 -14.09 -93.31
N THR A 32 -74.41 -13.15 -93.09
CA THR A 32 -74.10 -11.75 -92.74
C THR A 32 -73.65 -11.62 -91.28
N PRO A 33 -72.60 -10.83 -90.96
CA PRO A 33 -72.17 -10.61 -89.58
C PRO A 33 -73.29 -9.98 -88.74
N LYS A 34 -73.74 -10.69 -87.72
CA LYS A 34 -74.52 -10.09 -86.63
C LYS A 34 -73.55 -9.30 -85.76
N VAL A 35 -73.55 -7.98 -85.89
CA VAL A 35 -72.73 -7.10 -85.05
C VAL A 35 -73.10 -7.33 -83.59
N VAL A 36 -72.16 -7.93 -82.84
CA VAL A 36 -72.18 -7.92 -81.38
C VAL A 36 -71.64 -6.55 -80.96
N ALA A 37 -72.31 -5.90 -80.00
CA ALA A 37 -71.79 -4.65 -79.44
C ALA A 37 -70.67 -4.98 -78.46
N ASN A 38 -69.55 -4.25 -78.54
CA ASN A 38 -68.41 -4.45 -77.65
C ASN A 38 -68.83 -4.27 -76.18
N THR A 39 -68.33 -5.14 -75.30
CA THR A 39 -68.55 -5.08 -73.86
C THR A 39 -67.22 -5.00 -73.14
N ALA A 40 -67.09 -4.08 -72.19
CA ALA A 40 -65.86 -3.93 -71.39
C ALA A 40 -65.41 -5.29 -70.78
N PRO A 41 -64.10 -5.53 -70.68
CA PRO A 41 -63.58 -6.79 -70.19
C PRO A 41 -63.97 -7.04 -68.72
N SER A 42 -64.01 -8.30 -68.31
CA SER A 42 -64.03 -8.68 -66.90
C SER A 42 -62.58 -8.78 -66.42
N VAL A 43 -62.23 -8.04 -65.37
CA VAL A 43 -60.88 -8.04 -64.77
C VAL A 43 -60.92 -8.68 -63.38
N ASN A 44 -59.84 -9.35 -63.01
CA ASN A 44 -59.58 -9.87 -61.68
C ASN A 44 -58.09 -9.60 -61.33
N ALA A 45 -57.82 -8.78 -60.31
CA ALA A 45 -56.46 -8.43 -59.91
C ALA A 45 -55.77 -9.55 -59.11
N GLY A 46 -56.54 -10.48 -58.56
CA GLY A 46 -56.11 -11.56 -57.67
C GLY A 46 -56.98 -11.59 -56.40
N ALA A 47 -56.60 -12.45 -55.46
CA ALA A 47 -57.07 -12.35 -54.07
C ALA A 47 -55.99 -11.63 -53.25
N ASP A 48 -56.40 -10.87 -52.23
CA ASP A 48 -55.45 -10.17 -51.33
C ASP A 48 -54.37 -11.12 -50.80
N LEU A 49 -53.13 -10.64 -50.78
CA LEU A 49 -51.96 -11.42 -50.36
C LEU A 49 -51.44 -10.97 -49.00
N ILE A 50 -50.95 -11.92 -48.23
CA ILE A 50 -50.07 -11.68 -47.08
C ILE A 50 -48.71 -12.21 -47.48
N VAL A 51 -47.69 -11.36 -47.39
CA VAL A 51 -46.31 -11.68 -47.72
C VAL A 51 -45.42 -11.26 -46.56
N ASP A 52 -44.32 -11.97 -46.39
CA ASP A 52 -43.28 -11.59 -45.44
C ASP A 52 -42.34 -10.57 -46.12
N GLU A 53 -41.68 -9.71 -45.35
CA GLU A 53 -40.69 -8.76 -45.86
C GLU A 53 -39.51 -9.45 -46.56
N ASN A 54 -38.75 -8.67 -47.34
CA ASN A 54 -37.61 -9.12 -48.15
C ASN A 54 -37.94 -10.23 -49.18
N GLN A 55 -39.21 -10.64 -49.31
CA GLN A 55 -39.68 -11.68 -50.22
C GLN A 55 -39.91 -11.13 -51.64
N SER A 56 -39.34 -11.77 -52.66
CA SER A 56 -39.64 -11.46 -54.07
C SER A 56 -41.00 -12.02 -54.49
N ILE A 57 -41.90 -11.13 -54.89
CA ILE A 57 -43.30 -11.42 -55.22
C ILE A 57 -43.51 -11.39 -56.75
N SER A 58 -44.34 -12.31 -57.23
CA SER A 58 -44.71 -12.46 -58.64
C SER A 58 -46.16 -12.95 -58.71
N PHE A 59 -47.11 -12.07 -59.00
CA PHE A 59 -48.53 -12.42 -59.09
C PHE A 59 -49.15 -11.95 -60.40
N THR A 60 -50.18 -12.66 -60.87
CA THR A 60 -50.77 -12.48 -62.20
C THR A 60 -52.28 -12.24 -62.08
N GLY A 61 -52.73 -11.06 -62.52
CA GLY A 61 -54.14 -10.77 -62.70
C GLY A 61 -54.65 -11.32 -64.03
N THR A 62 -55.95 -11.56 -64.13
CA THR A 62 -56.60 -12.05 -65.36
C THR A 62 -57.58 -11.03 -65.92
N ALA A 63 -57.73 -11.03 -67.24
CA ALA A 63 -58.81 -10.32 -67.90
C ALA A 63 -59.39 -11.17 -69.04
N GLU A 64 -60.72 -11.22 -69.12
CA GLU A 64 -61.46 -11.91 -70.17
C GLU A 64 -62.45 -10.95 -70.84
N ASP A 65 -62.46 -10.93 -72.18
CA ASP A 65 -63.48 -10.26 -72.97
C ASP A 65 -64.32 -11.33 -73.69
N SER A 66 -65.65 -11.19 -73.61
CA SER A 66 -66.61 -12.12 -74.25
C SER A 66 -66.98 -11.74 -75.69
N THR A 67 -66.47 -10.60 -76.17
CA THR A 67 -66.83 -9.95 -77.44
C THR A 67 -65.65 -9.66 -78.37
N GLY A 68 -64.44 -9.47 -77.83
CA GLY A 68 -63.18 -9.21 -78.54
C GLY A 68 -61.98 -9.84 -77.84
N THR A 69 -60.91 -9.06 -77.62
CA THR A 69 -59.62 -9.48 -77.06
C THR A 69 -58.98 -8.37 -76.21
N ILE A 70 -58.21 -8.75 -75.18
CA ILE A 70 -57.47 -7.78 -74.35
C ILE A 70 -56.30 -7.20 -75.15
N ALA A 71 -56.28 -5.88 -75.31
CA ALA A 71 -55.28 -5.11 -76.04
C ALA A 71 -54.12 -4.63 -75.16
N SER A 72 -54.36 -4.31 -73.89
CA SER A 72 -53.32 -3.88 -72.94
C SER A 72 -53.73 -4.06 -71.48
N TYR A 73 -52.73 -4.24 -70.62
CA TYR A 73 -52.84 -4.16 -69.16
C TYR A 73 -52.10 -2.91 -68.66
N THR A 74 -52.55 -2.35 -67.54
CA THR A 74 -51.86 -1.30 -66.81
C THR A 74 -52.05 -1.53 -65.31
N TRP A 75 -50.96 -1.76 -64.58
CA TRP A 75 -50.93 -1.72 -63.12
C TRP A 75 -50.63 -0.30 -62.63
N GLN A 76 -51.28 0.11 -61.55
CA GLN A 76 -50.92 1.31 -60.79
C GLN A 76 -50.97 1.01 -59.29
N GLN A 77 -49.92 1.39 -58.55
CA GLN A 77 -50.02 1.45 -57.09
C GLN A 77 -50.85 2.67 -56.68
N THR A 78 -51.82 2.45 -55.79
CA THR A 78 -52.81 3.46 -55.38
C THR A 78 -52.72 3.80 -53.89
N SER A 79 -52.03 3.00 -53.07
CA SER A 79 -51.80 3.24 -51.65
C SER A 79 -50.56 2.47 -51.12
N GLY A 80 -50.07 2.88 -49.95
CA GLY A 80 -48.96 2.26 -49.21
C GLY A 80 -47.61 2.91 -49.47
N ILE A 81 -46.53 2.26 -49.01
CA ILE A 81 -45.12 2.65 -49.24
C ILE A 81 -44.76 2.53 -50.73
N ASP A 82 -43.99 3.48 -51.28
CA ASP A 82 -43.58 3.45 -52.69
C ASP A 82 -42.65 2.25 -52.99
N LEU A 83 -42.96 1.47 -54.02
CA LEU A 83 -42.22 0.25 -54.39
C LEU A 83 -41.53 0.35 -55.76
N GLU A 84 -40.39 -0.33 -55.92
CA GLU A 84 -39.81 -0.56 -57.25
C GLU A 84 -40.55 -1.71 -57.96
N LEU A 85 -41.44 -1.34 -58.89
CA LEU A 85 -42.32 -2.26 -59.61
C LEU A 85 -41.82 -2.56 -61.03
N SER A 86 -42.03 -3.79 -61.50
CA SER A 86 -41.81 -4.16 -62.90
C SER A 86 -42.91 -5.08 -63.44
N GLY A 87 -43.10 -5.08 -64.77
CA GLY A 87 -44.23 -5.77 -65.43
C GLY A 87 -45.53 -4.95 -65.47
N LEU A 88 -45.47 -3.63 -65.21
CA LEU A 88 -46.61 -2.72 -65.12
C LEU A 88 -47.55 -2.70 -66.33
N ASP A 89 -47.04 -2.98 -67.54
CA ASP A 89 -47.79 -3.05 -68.80
C ASP A 89 -48.23 -4.48 -69.18
N THR A 90 -48.13 -5.43 -68.24
CA THR A 90 -48.38 -6.87 -68.47
C THR A 90 -49.40 -7.43 -67.48
N SER A 91 -49.83 -8.68 -67.69
CA SER A 91 -50.71 -9.40 -66.75
C SER A 91 -50.05 -9.72 -65.40
N THR A 92 -48.72 -9.61 -65.28
CA THR A 92 -47.96 -10.09 -64.12
C THR A 92 -47.12 -8.97 -63.51
N LEU A 93 -47.36 -8.66 -62.23
CA LEU A 93 -46.61 -7.67 -61.49
C LEU A 93 -45.50 -8.34 -60.67
N PHE A 94 -44.31 -7.73 -60.67
CA PHE A 94 -43.13 -8.19 -59.93
C PHE A 94 -42.57 -7.06 -59.07
N PHE A 95 -42.27 -7.37 -57.81
CA PHE A 95 -41.56 -6.51 -56.87
C PHE A 95 -40.88 -7.38 -55.79
N THR A 96 -39.99 -6.81 -54.99
CA THR A 96 -39.56 -7.41 -53.72
C THR A 96 -40.19 -6.60 -52.60
N ALA A 97 -40.81 -7.25 -51.62
CA ALA A 97 -41.29 -6.57 -50.42
C ALA A 97 -40.08 -5.99 -49.66
N PRO A 98 -40.05 -4.69 -49.34
CA PRO A 98 -39.00 -4.12 -48.51
C PRO A 98 -39.11 -4.61 -47.06
N GLU A 99 -38.02 -4.42 -46.31
CA GLU A 99 -37.97 -4.37 -44.85
C GLU A 99 -38.99 -3.36 -44.31
N VAL A 100 -39.73 -3.72 -43.25
CA VAL A 100 -40.75 -2.83 -42.63
C VAL A 100 -40.85 -3.01 -41.11
N ASP A 101 -40.65 -1.93 -40.34
CA ASP A 101 -40.73 -1.99 -38.87
C ASP A 101 -42.15 -2.32 -38.32
N GLU A 102 -43.21 -2.20 -39.13
CA GLU A 102 -44.58 -2.60 -38.77
C GLU A 102 -45.36 -3.16 -39.99
N GLU A 103 -46.51 -3.83 -39.77
CA GLU A 103 -47.31 -4.43 -40.85
C GLU A 103 -47.87 -3.37 -41.82
N GLN A 104 -47.30 -3.29 -43.03
CA GLN A 104 -47.67 -2.31 -44.07
C GLN A 104 -48.67 -2.90 -45.07
N VAL A 105 -49.56 -2.06 -45.61
CA VAL A 105 -50.50 -2.45 -46.67
C VAL A 105 -50.32 -1.59 -47.90
N VAL A 106 -49.88 -2.21 -48.99
CA VAL A 106 -49.85 -1.61 -50.33
C VAL A 106 -51.08 -2.05 -51.13
N VAL A 107 -51.59 -1.18 -52.01
CA VAL A 107 -52.77 -1.49 -52.84
C VAL A 107 -52.44 -1.19 -54.29
N PHE A 108 -52.80 -2.11 -55.19
CA PHE A 108 -52.64 -1.98 -56.63
C PHE A 108 -53.99 -2.08 -57.33
N GLU A 109 -54.20 -1.24 -58.34
CA GLU A 109 -55.29 -1.35 -59.31
C GLU A 109 -54.75 -1.94 -60.62
N LEU A 110 -55.43 -2.97 -61.15
CA LEU A 110 -55.22 -3.47 -62.50
C LEU A 110 -56.30 -2.90 -63.41
N VAL A 111 -55.91 -2.20 -64.46
CA VAL A 111 -56.79 -1.80 -65.56
C VAL A 111 -56.49 -2.68 -66.78
N ALA A 112 -57.51 -3.28 -67.38
CA ALA A 112 -57.39 -3.93 -68.70
C ALA A 112 -58.24 -3.19 -69.74
N THR A 113 -57.73 -3.11 -70.97
CA THR A 113 -58.40 -2.48 -72.11
C THR A 113 -58.62 -3.51 -73.21
N ASP A 114 -59.82 -3.56 -73.80
CA ASP A 114 -60.15 -4.41 -74.95
C ASP A 114 -59.76 -3.76 -76.31
N ASP A 115 -59.81 -4.53 -77.41
CA ASP A 115 -59.53 -4.01 -78.76
C ASP A 115 -60.63 -3.08 -79.33
N GLY A 116 -61.75 -2.96 -78.63
CA GLY A 116 -62.77 -1.90 -78.83
C GLY A 116 -62.49 -0.60 -78.08
N GLY A 117 -61.50 -0.57 -77.18
CA GLY A 117 -61.13 0.58 -76.36
C GLY A 117 -62.00 0.81 -75.12
N LEU A 118 -62.75 -0.18 -74.64
CA LEU A 118 -63.38 -0.11 -73.32
C LEU A 118 -62.45 -0.68 -72.24
N THR A 119 -62.63 -0.19 -71.02
CA THR A 119 -61.79 -0.52 -69.85
C THR A 119 -62.63 -1.04 -68.71
N ALA A 120 -62.05 -1.96 -67.94
CA ALA A 120 -62.49 -2.26 -66.58
C ALA A 120 -61.26 -2.38 -65.67
N SER A 121 -61.50 -2.32 -64.36
CA SER A 121 -60.46 -2.49 -63.36
C SER A 121 -60.91 -3.31 -62.16
N ASP A 122 -59.93 -3.83 -61.44
CA ASP A 122 -60.08 -4.51 -60.15
C ASP A 122 -58.87 -4.15 -59.26
N SER A 123 -58.96 -4.37 -57.95
CA SER A 123 -57.91 -3.98 -57.01
C SER A 123 -57.52 -5.12 -56.07
N ILE A 124 -56.24 -5.15 -55.71
CA ILE A 124 -55.63 -6.13 -54.79
C ILE A 124 -54.85 -5.41 -53.71
N SER A 125 -55.02 -5.85 -52.47
CA SER A 125 -54.23 -5.44 -51.31
C SER A 125 -53.12 -6.46 -51.07
N ILE A 126 -51.92 -5.98 -50.76
CA ILE A 126 -50.84 -6.82 -50.26
C ILE A 126 -50.40 -6.30 -48.88
N THR A 127 -50.61 -7.13 -47.88
CA THR A 127 -50.09 -6.95 -46.53
C THR A 127 -48.65 -7.48 -46.50
N ILE A 128 -47.69 -6.59 -46.26
CA ILE A 128 -46.29 -6.92 -46.01
C ILE A 128 -46.08 -6.99 -44.50
N LYS A 129 -45.48 -8.08 -44.02
CA LYS A 129 -45.20 -8.30 -42.61
C LYS A 129 -43.73 -8.13 -42.29
N ASN A 130 -43.47 -7.36 -41.23
CA ASN A 130 -42.29 -7.46 -40.39
C ASN A 130 -42.05 -8.95 -40.00
N VAL A 131 -40.80 -9.40 -40.06
CA VAL A 131 -40.38 -10.71 -39.56
C VAL A 131 -39.38 -10.53 -38.41
N LEU A 132 -39.89 -10.41 -37.19
CA LEU A 132 -39.08 -10.31 -35.98
C LEU A 132 -38.07 -11.47 -35.86
N VAL A 133 -36.78 -11.16 -35.98
CA VAL A 133 -35.64 -12.05 -35.67
C VAL A 133 -35.01 -11.61 -34.33
N GLU A 134 -34.15 -12.41 -33.72
CA GLU A 134 -33.32 -11.96 -32.59
C GLU A 134 -31.91 -11.62 -33.10
N PRO A 135 -31.30 -10.50 -32.68
CA PRO A 135 -30.00 -10.10 -33.17
C PRO A 135 -28.93 -11.05 -32.63
N THR A 136 -27.83 -11.23 -33.35
CA THR A 136 -26.71 -12.03 -32.85
C THR A 136 -25.73 -11.15 -32.08
N LEU A 137 -25.22 -11.64 -30.95
CA LEU A 137 -24.27 -10.94 -30.09
C LEU A 137 -23.11 -11.88 -29.71
N SER A 138 -21.88 -11.38 -29.81
CA SER A 138 -20.66 -12.07 -29.39
C SER A 138 -19.80 -11.15 -28.53
N LEU A 139 -19.31 -11.73 -27.43
CA LEU A 139 -18.39 -11.14 -26.46
C LEU A 139 -17.27 -12.14 -26.13
N ASN A 140 -16.19 -11.63 -25.51
CA ASN A 140 -15.29 -12.48 -24.75
C ASN A 140 -16.03 -13.02 -23.52
N GLU A 141 -15.98 -14.33 -23.27
CA GLU A 141 -16.55 -14.93 -22.04
C GLU A 141 -15.83 -14.42 -20.78
N ARG A 142 -14.50 -14.24 -20.89
CA ARG A 142 -13.63 -13.86 -19.78
C ARG A 142 -12.48 -12.97 -20.27
N VAL A 143 -12.15 -11.96 -19.47
CA VAL A 143 -10.98 -11.08 -19.61
C VAL A 143 -10.25 -11.10 -18.27
N THR A 144 -8.91 -11.08 -18.29
CA THR A 144 -8.09 -11.01 -17.06
C THR A 144 -7.19 -9.78 -17.17
N VAL A 145 -7.16 -8.95 -16.12
CA VAL A 145 -6.46 -7.66 -16.08
C VAL A 145 -5.82 -7.45 -14.72
N GLU A 146 -4.71 -6.71 -14.69
CA GLU A 146 -4.17 -6.17 -13.44
C GLU A 146 -5.04 -5.00 -12.96
N GLU A 147 -5.15 -4.81 -11.66
CA GLU A 147 -5.81 -3.64 -11.07
C GLU A 147 -5.21 -2.30 -11.54
N ASN A 148 -5.98 -1.21 -11.46
CA ASN A 148 -5.59 0.13 -11.91
C ASN A 148 -5.20 0.25 -13.40
N THR A 149 -5.43 -0.78 -14.24
CA THR A 149 -5.19 -0.75 -15.70
C THR A 149 -6.46 -0.41 -16.51
N GLU A 150 -6.29 0.07 -17.75
CA GLU A 150 -7.41 0.33 -18.67
C GLU A 150 -7.96 -0.98 -19.27
N VAL A 151 -9.25 -1.21 -19.08
CA VAL A 151 -10.01 -2.35 -19.65
C VAL A 151 -10.82 -1.86 -20.85
N GLU A 152 -10.72 -2.56 -21.98
CA GLU A 152 -11.59 -2.36 -23.14
C GLU A 152 -12.25 -3.69 -23.56
N ILE A 153 -13.59 -3.72 -23.54
CA ILE A 153 -14.39 -4.86 -23.97
C ILE A 153 -15.18 -4.46 -25.22
N THR A 154 -14.78 -4.98 -26.37
CA THR A 154 -15.48 -4.77 -27.65
C THR A 154 -16.54 -5.85 -27.87
N SER A 155 -17.75 -5.46 -28.26
CA SER A 155 -18.77 -6.41 -28.74
C SER A 155 -18.74 -6.58 -30.27
N ILE A 156 -19.30 -7.69 -30.75
CA ILE A 156 -19.69 -7.86 -32.15
C ILE A 156 -21.19 -8.18 -32.14
N ALA A 157 -21.99 -7.30 -32.71
CA ALA A 157 -23.43 -7.51 -32.87
C ALA A 157 -23.82 -7.41 -34.36
N GLU A 158 -24.55 -8.42 -34.85
CA GLU A 158 -25.03 -8.48 -36.24
C GLU A 158 -26.51 -8.87 -36.24
N ASP A 159 -27.34 -8.09 -36.92
CA ASP A 159 -28.71 -8.45 -37.28
C ASP A 159 -28.78 -8.89 -38.76
N SER A 160 -29.77 -9.70 -39.11
CA SER A 160 -29.89 -10.42 -40.38
C SER A 160 -31.00 -9.93 -41.31
N ASN A 161 -31.99 -9.18 -40.81
CA ASN A 161 -33.04 -8.55 -41.60
C ASN A 161 -33.12 -7.02 -41.45
N GLY A 162 -32.60 -6.43 -40.37
CA GLY A 162 -32.49 -4.98 -40.16
C GLY A 162 -31.13 -4.53 -39.59
N SER A 163 -31.14 -3.82 -38.46
CA SER A 163 -29.97 -3.12 -37.91
C SER A 163 -30.00 -2.90 -36.39
N ILE A 164 -28.83 -2.97 -35.73
CA ILE A 164 -28.68 -2.68 -34.29
C ILE A 164 -28.84 -1.17 -34.03
N VAL A 165 -29.80 -0.79 -33.17
CA VAL A 165 -30.11 0.62 -32.85
C VAL A 165 -29.67 1.05 -31.45
N SER A 166 -29.46 0.13 -30.50
CA SER A 166 -28.92 0.46 -29.18
C SER A 166 -28.12 -0.65 -28.51
N TYR A 167 -27.14 -0.22 -27.71
CA TYR A 167 -26.38 -1.04 -26.78
C TYR A 167 -26.71 -0.59 -25.35
N ALA A 168 -26.78 -1.52 -24.41
CA ALA A 168 -27.04 -1.27 -23.00
C ALA A 168 -26.20 -2.21 -22.13
N TRP A 169 -25.10 -1.69 -21.60
CA TRP A 169 -24.25 -2.36 -20.61
C TRP A 169 -24.81 -2.17 -19.20
N GLN A 170 -24.73 -3.22 -18.39
CA GLN A 170 -25.05 -3.19 -16.96
C GLN A 170 -24.02 -4.03 -16.21
N GLN A 171 -23.41 -3.46 -15.17
CA GLN A 171 -22.69 -4.27 -14.18
C GLN A 171 -23.71 -5.05 -13.33
N THR A 172 -23.51 -6.37 -13.22
CA THR A 172 -24.43 -7.29 -12.54
C THR A 172 -23.83 -7.96 -11.30
N ASP A 173 -22.50 -8.02 -11.18
CA ASP A 173 -21.81 -8.50 -9.98
C ASP A 173 -20.42 -7.86 -9.80
N GLY A 174 -19.83 -8.04 -8.60
CA GLY A 174 -18.53 -7.52 -8.21
C GLY A 174 -18.55 -6.11 -7.60
N ILE A 175 -17.38 -5.49 -7.50
CA ILE A 175 -17.21 -4.11 -6.97
C ILE A 175 -17.80 -3.12 -7.96
N ILE A 176 -18.82 -2.37 -7.54
CA ILE A 176 -19.51 -1.38 -8.38
C ILE A 176 -18.58 -0.20 -8.69
N ILE A 177 -18.36 0.05 -9.98
CA ILE A 177 -17.54 1.16 -10.48
C ILE A 177 -18.39 2.18 -11.25
N GLU A 178 -18.02 3.46 -11.19
CA GLU A 178 -18.63 4.50 -12.05
C GLU A 178 -18.03 4.43 -13.46
N ILE A 179 -18.90 4.39 -14.49
CA ILE A 179 -18.52 4.31 -15.89
C ILE A 179 -19.30 5.38 -16.67
N ASP A 180 -18.59 6.31 -17.31
CA ASP A 180 -19.18 7.50 -17.97
C ASP A 180 -20.14 7.18 -19.14
N ASN A 181 -20.04 5.99 -19.74
CA ASN A 181 -20.87 5.59 -20.88
C ASN A 181 -21.13 4.08 -20.91
N LEU A 182 -22.40 3.70 -20.78
CA LEU A 182 -22.90 2.33 -20.82
C LEU A 182 -23.71 2.02 -22.10
N THR A 183 -23.66 2.88 -23.12
CA THR A 183 -24.51 2.80 -24.33
C THR A 183 -23.75 2.65 -25.66
N ASN A 184 -22.46 2.30 -25.59
CA ASN A 184 -21.60 2.06 -26.76
C ASN A 184 -21.51 0.56 -27.11
N ASP A 185 -21.04 0.29 -28.33
CA ASP A 185 -20.56 -1.02 -28.83
C ASP A 185 -19.37 -1.62 -28.05
N SER A 186 -18.74 -0.79 -27.22
CA SER A 186 -17.56 -1.08 -26.42
C SER A 186 -17.70 -0.51 -25.01
N LEU A 187 -17.31 -1.29 -23.99
CA LEU A 187 -17.19 -0.85 -22.61
C LEU A 187 -15.73 -0.49 -22.32
N LYS A 188 -15.50 0.66 -21.66
CA LYS A 188 -14.17 1.09 -21.20
C LYS A 188 -14.22 1.57 -19.76
N PHE A 189 -13.28 1.14 -18.94
CA PHE A 189 -13.12 1.57 -17.54
C PHE A 189 -11.68 1.33 -17.06
N ILE A 190 -11.33 1.86 -15.89
CA ILE A 190 -10.11 1.48 -15.18
C ILE A 190 -10.47 0.38 -14.16
N ALA A 191 -9.74 -0.72 -14.16
CA ALA A 191 -9.94 -1.80 -13.18
C ALA A 191 -9.76 -1.25 -11.75
N PRO A 192 -10.68 -1.52 -10.81
CA PRO A 192 -10.56 -1.02 -9.44
C PRO A 192 -9.36 -1.64 -8.71
N GLU A 193 -8.85 -0.92 -7.71
CA GLU A 193 -7.90 -1.46 -6.72
C GLU A 193 -8.60 -2.52 -5.84
N VAL A 194 -7.94 -3.66 -5.61
CA VAL A 194 -8.51 -4.83 -4.93
C VAL A 194 -7.50 -5.54 -4.02
N ASP A 195 -7.84 -5.64 -2.72
CA ASP A 195 -7.05 -6.42 -1.74
C ASP A 195 -6.95 -7.93 -2.11
N PHE A 196 -7.78 -8.43 -3.04
CA PHE A 196 -7.83 -9.82 -3.47
C PHE A 196 -8.28 -9.94 -4.93
N ASP A 197 -7.82 -10.97 -5.65
CA ASP A 197 -8.37 -11.37 -6.95
C ASP A 197 -9.91 -11.41 -6.92
N THR A 198 -10.52 -10.65 -7.84
CA THR A 198 -11.95 -10.33 -7.82
C THR A 198 -12.52 -10.29 -9.24
N THR A 199 -13.58 -11.06 -9.48
CA THR A 199 -14.31 -11.03 -10.76
C THR A 199 -15.41 -9.97 -10.73
N LEU A 200 -15.40 -9.05 -11.69
CA LEU A 200 -16.55 -8.20 -12.04
C LEU A 200 -17.39 -8.91 -13.11
N THR A 201 -18.71 -8.77 -13.09
CA THR A 201 -19.58 -9.29 -14.15
C THR A 201 -20.37 -8.16 -14.81
N PHE A 202 -20.36 -8.12 -16.14
CA PHE A 202 -21.14 -7.20 -16.94
C PHE A 202 -22.02 -7.95 -17.94
N ASP A 203 -23.27 -7.54 -18.05
CA ASP A 203 -24.17 -7.93 -19.13
C ASP A 203 -24.22 -6.81 -20.17
N LEU A 204 -24.14 -7.15 -21.45
CA LEU A 204 -24.55 -6.27 -22.56
C LEU A 204 -25.85 -6.81 -23.14
N THR A 205 -26.86 -5.94 -23.23
CA THR A 205 -28.03 -6.16 -24.09
C THR A 205 -27.91 -5.27 -25.33
N VAL A 206 -28.13 -5.86 -26.51
CA VAL A 206 -28.28 -5.12 -27.78
C VAL A 206 -29.74 -5.18 -28.25
N THR A 207 -30.16 -4.16 -28.99
CA THR A 207 -31.52 -4.04 -29.55
C THR A 207 -31.45 -3.58 -31.01
N ASP A 208 -32.28 -4.16 -31.87
CA ASP A 208 -32.46 -3.80 -33.28
C ASP A 208 -33.65 -2.86 -33.53
N ASN A 209 -33.90 -2.47 -34.79
CA ASN A 209 -35.03 -1.60 -35.15
C ASN A 209 -36.41 -2.26 -34.94
N ASP A 210 -36.48 -3.59 -34.96
CA ASP A 210 -37.68 -4.37 -34.61
C ASP A 210 -37.98 -4.37 -33.09
N GLY A 211 -37.04 -3.89 -32.27
CA GLY A 211 -37.15 -3.89 -30.81
C GLY A 211 -36.87 -5.25 -30.17
N GLN A 212 -36.31 -6.18 -30.94
CA GLN A 212 -35.86 -7.49 -30.48
C GLN A 212 -34.48 -7.38 -29.83
N THR A 213 -34.13 -8.34 -28.98
CA THR A 213 -33.00 -8.18 -28.04
C THR A 213 -32.17 -9.44 -27.89
N ALA A 214 -30.86 -9.28 -27.82
CA ALA A 214 -29.94 -10.32 -27.35
C ALA A 214 -29.08 -9.81 -26.20
N THR A 215 -28.87 -10.66 -25.18
CA THR A 215 -28.06 -10.37 -24.00
C THR A 215 -26.92 -11.38 -23.88
N SER A 216 -25.72 -10.90 -23.54
CA SER A 216 -24.54 -11.74 -23.30
C SER A 216 -23.71 -11.15 -22.15
N SER A 217 -23.06 -12.03 -21.38
CA SER A 217 -22.30 -11.66 -20.18
C SER A 217 -20.80 -11.83 -20.40
N VAL A 218 -20.00 -10.97 -19.76
CA VAL A 218 -18.53 -11.05 -19.69
C VAL A 218 -18.06 -10.98 -18.25
N PHE A 219 -17.12 -11.87 -17.91
CA PHE A 219 -16.41 -11.85 -16.63
C PHE A 219 -15.08 -11.10 -16.79
N VAL A 220 -14.78 -10.17 -15.89
CA VAL A 220 -13.49 -9.48 -15.83
C VAL A 220 -12.82 -9.85 -14.52
N ASP A 221 -11.83 -10.73 -14.58
CA ASP A 221 -10.99 -11.07 -13.42
C ASP A 221 -9.95 -9.97 -13.25
N VAL A 222 -10.07 -9.21 -12.17
CA VAL A 222 -9.07 -8.24 -11.72
C VAL A 222 -8.13 -8.96 -10.76
N THR A 223 -6.84 -9.00 -11.08
CA THR A 223 -5.80 -9.56 -10.21
C THR A 223 -5.18 -8.49 -9.33
N ASN A 224 -5.01 -8.78 -8.03
CA ASN A 224 -4.28 -7.92 -7.08
C ASN A 224 -2.79 -7.83 -7.49
N VAL A 225 -2.21 -6.63 -7.45
CA VAL A 225 -0.79 -6.35 -7.68
C VAL A 225 -0.20 -5.57 -6.49
N ALA A 226 0.09 -6.31 -5.42
CA ALA A 226 0.69 -5.85 -4.16
C ALA A 226 1.60 -4.60 -4.30
N ALA A 227 1.21 -3.51 -3.64
CA ALA A 227 1.92 -2.24 -3.72
C ALA A 227 3.36 -2.32 -3.20
N SER A 228 4.29 -1.60 -3.84
CA SER A 228 5.72 -1.59 -3.48
C SER A 228 6.08 -0.74 -2.24
N ALA A 229 5.06 -0.24 -1.53
CA ALA A 229 5.18 0.52 -0.29
C ALA A 229 3.98 0.22 0.61
N MET A 230 4.13 0.37 1.92
CA MET A 230 3.10 0.01 2.91
C MET A 230 1.77 0.72 2.63
N SER A 231 0.70 -0.06 2.50
CA SER A 231 -0.67 0.41 2.24
C SER A 231 -1.34 0.99 3.48
N ILE A 232 -2.28 1.92 3.30
CA ILE A 232 -3.02 2.56 4.40
C ILE A 232 -3.94 1.54 5.09
N PRO A 233 -3.85 1.35 6.42
CA PRO A 233 -4.75 0.45 7.13
C PRO A 233 -6.23 0.85 7.11
N GLY A 234 -7.10 -0.12 6.81
CA GLY A 234 -8.53 0.11 6.49
C GLY A 234 -9.45 0.41 7.68
N GLY A 235 -8.97 0.25 8.92
CA GLY A 235 -9.73 0.47 10.15
C GLY A 235 -9.02 -0.15 11.35
N SER A 236 -9.62 -0.11 12.55
CA SER A 236 -9.12 -0.85 13.72
C SER A 236 -10.15 -1.81 14.30
N GLU A 237 -9.67 -2.87 14.94
CA GLU A 237 -10.45 -3.88 15.64
C GLU A 237 -9.78 -4.35 16.94
N ASN A 238 -10.47 -5.20 17.71
CA ASN A 238 -10.00 -5.70 19.01
C ASN A 238 -9.95 -7.23 19.00
N ILE A 239 -8.75 -7.80 18.83
CA ILE A 239 -8.50 -9.24 18.75
C ILE A 239 -8.04 -9.76 20.12
N VAL A 240 -8.50 -10.95 20.53
CA VAL A 240 -8.13 -11.56 21.82
C VAL A 240 -7.10 -12.67 21.63
N ILE A 241 -5.84 -12.41 21.99
CA ILE A 241 -4.72 -13.36 21.90
C ILE A 241 -4.26 -13.72 23.32
N ASP A 242 -4.19 -15.01 23.65
CA ASP A 242 -3.82 -15.54 24.98
C ASP A 242 -4.62 -14.93 26.16
N GLY A 243 -5.83 -14.43 25.89
CA GLY A 243 -6.68 -13.77 26.89
C GLY A 243 -6.38 -12.27 27.10
N GLN A 244 -5.45 -11.69 26.34
CA GLN A 244 -5.20 -10.25 26.25
C GLN A 244 -5.98 -9.67 25.06
N THR A 245 -6.63 -8.53 25.22
CA THR A 245 -7.18 -7.78 24.08
C THR A 245 -6.06 -6.93 23.47
N VAL A 246 -5.85 -7.06 22.17
CA VAL A 246 -4.93 -6.26 21.36
C VAL A 246 -5.75 -5.46 20.37
N GLU A 247 -5.55 -4.14 20.32
CA GLU A 247 -6.09 -3.34 19.22
C GLU A 247 -5.10 -3.39 18.03
N ALA A 248 -5.62 -3.68 16.85
CA ALA A 248 -4.86 -3.84 15.62
C ALA A 248 -5.63 -3.25 14.43
N ALA A 249 -4.98 -3.15 13.28
CA ALA A 249 -5.67 -2.84 12.04
C ALA A 249 -6.61 -3.98 11.61
N LEU A 250 -7.74 -3.59 11.00
CA LEU A 250 -8.85 -4.46 10.66
C LEU A 250 -8.48 -5.50 9.58
N ASN A 251 -8.61 -6.78 9.93
CA ASN A 251 -8.25 -7.95 9.12
C ASN A 251 -6.76 -7.94 8.63
N GLU A 252 -5.83 -7.35 9.39
CA GLU A 252 -4.44 -7.13 8.93
C GLU A 252 -3.35 -7.92 9.66
N VAL A 253 -2.52 -8.59 8.86
CA VAL A 253 -1.32 -9.32 9.30
C VAL A 253 -0.08 -8.71 8.65
N LEU A 254 0.98 -8.55 9.43
CA LEU A 254 2.33 -8.25 8.94
C LEU A 254 3.16 -9.52 8.95
N VAL A 255 3.89 -9.76 7.86
CA VAL A 255 4.88 -10.84 7.75
C VAL A 255 6.24 -10.22 7.47
N HIS A 256 7.12 -10.39 8.45
CA HIS A 256 8.52 -10.00 8.44
C HIS A 256 9.34 -11.18 7.94
N LEU A 257 10.03 -11.01 6.82
CA LEU A 257 10.92 -12.01 6.24
C LEU A 257 12.35 -11.85 6.78
N ASN A 258 13.22 -12.82 6.49
CA ASN A 258 14.66 -12.71 6.71
C ASN A 258 15.34 -12.02 5.52
N ASP A 259 16.45 -11.32 5.76
CA ASP A 259 17.21 -10.61 4.72
C ASP A 259 17.74 -11.54 3.61
N ASP A 260 17.96 -12.82 3.92
CA ASP A 260 18.44 -13.86 3.02
C ASP A 260 17.34 -14.76 2.42
N VAL A 261 16.07 -14.37 2.56
CA VAL A 261 14.91 -15.10 2.00
C VAL A 261 15.09 -15.40 0.52
N THR A 262 14.97 -16.69 0.15
CA THR A 262 15.12 -17.10 -1.24
C THR A 262 13.83 -16.88 -2.05
N GLU A 263 13.96 -16.73 -3.36
CA GLU A 263 12.85 -16.59 -4.31
C GLU A 263 11.79 -17.71 -4.15
N ALA A 264 12.24 -18.95 -3.88
CA ALA A 264 11.36 -20.10 -3.67
C ALA A 264 10.69 -20.13 -2.27
N GLU A 265 11.27 -19.50 -1.25
CA GLU A 265 10.61 -19.32 0.05
C GLU A 265 9.59 -18.17 -0.02
N LEU A 266 9.90 -17.09 -0.74
CA LEU A 266 8.98 -15.99 -1.01
C LEU A 266 7.75 -16.47 -1.81
N GLU A 267 7.98 -17.24 -2.89
CA GLU A 267 6.91 -17.89 -3.68
C GLU A 267 6.04 -18.79 -2.78
N ALA A 268 6.65 -19.62 -1.92
CA ALA A 268 5.91 -20.47 -1.00
C ALA A 268 5.08 -19.68 0.04
N VAL A 269 5.59 -18.55 0.55
CA VAL A 269 4.83 -17.65 1.44
C VAL A 269 3.65 -17.01 0.71
N PHE A 270 3.83 -16.59 -0.54
CA PHE A 270 2.75 -16.01 -1.36
C PHE A 270 1.67 -17.06 -1.67
N ASP A 271 2.06 -18.31 -1.92
CA ASP A 271 1.16 -19.46 -2.06
C ASP A 271 0.36 -19.70 -0.76
N GLU A 272 1.00 -19.78 0.41
CA GLU A 272 0.28 -20.04 1.67
C GLU A 272 -0.65 -18.86 2.02
N ILE A 273 -0.30 -17.60 1.73
CA ILE A 273 -1.22 -16.45 1.87
C ILE A 273 -2.47 -16.67 1.00
N SER A 274 -2.27 -16.89 -0.29
CA SER A 274 -3.35 -17.04 -1.28
C SER A 274 -4.27 -18.24 -1.00
N ASN A 275 -3.72 -19.33 -0.44
CA ASN A 275 -4.46 -20.54 -0.07
C ASN A 275 -5.25 -20.43 1.26
N ASN A 276 -5.22 -19.29 1.96
CA ASN A 276 -5.87 -19.09 3.27
C ASN A 276 -6.86 -17.91 3.30
N ASP A 277 -7.54 -17.64 2.19
CA ASP A 277 -8.49 -16.53 2.05
C ASP A 277 -7.88 -15.16 2.41
N ALA A 278 -6.59 -14.98 2.09
CA ALA A 278 -5.82 -13.77 2.33
C ALA A 278 -5.17 -13.25 1.04
N GLY A 279 -4.84 -11.95 1.00
CA GLY A 279 -4.24 -11.26 -0.15
C GLY A 279 -3.16 -10.28 0.29
N ILE A 280 -2.18 -10.04 -0.58
CA ILE A 280 -1.03 -9.18 -0.27
C ILE A 280 -1.36 -7.76 -0.70
N ALA A 281 -1.58 -6.84 0.24
CA ALA A 281 -1.85 -5.43 -0.09
C ALA A 281 -0.55 -4.67 -0.41
N SER A 282 0.57 -5.03 0.23
CA SER A 282 1.87 -4.44 -0.11
C SER A 282 3.06 -5.32 0.25
N PHE A 283 4.16 -5.14 -0.48
CA PHE A 283 5.48 -5.70 -0.19
C PHE A 283 6.56 -4.62 -0.34
N ASP A 284 7.14 -4.14 0.76
CA ASP A 284 8.35 -3.31 0.71
C ASP A 284 9.58 -4.24 0.72
N ASP A 285 10.13 -4.50 -0.47
CA ASP A 285 11.28 -5.39 -0.66
C ASP A 285 12.56 -4.90 0.04
N ALA A 286 12.69 -3.59 0.27
CA ALA A 286 13.84 -3.00 0.97
C ALA A 286 13.74 -3.17 2.49
N LEU A 287 12.53 -3.27 3.04
CA LEU A 287 12.26 -3.65 4.42
C LEU A 287 12.05 -5.16 4.60
N LYS A 288 11.83 -5.94 3.54
CA LYS A 288 11.43 -7.36 3.62
C LYS A 288 10.16 -7.56 4.47
N VAL A 289 9.21 -6.63 4.38
CA VAL A 289 7.91 -6.67 5.09
C VAL A 289 6.74 -6.76 4.10
N LEU A 290 5.88 -7.73 4.34
CA LEU A 290 4.59 -7.92 3.70
C LEU A 290 3.46 -7.38 4.59
N GLN A 291 2.50 -6.69 4.00
CA GLN A 291 1.21 -6.35 4.61
C GLN A 291 0.11 -7.14 3.93
N ILE A 292 -0.64 -7.90 4.72
CA ILE A 292 -1.59 -8.90 4.26
C ILE A 292 -2.97 -8.52 4.77
N ARG A 293 -3.96 -8.63 3.89
CA ARG A 293 -5.39 -8.50 4.19
C ARG A 293 -6.00 -9.88 4.27
N VAL A 294 -6.88 -10.08 5.25
CA VAL A 294 -7.60 -11.33 5.48
C VAL A 294 -9.07 -11.12 5.07
N ARG A 295 -9.70 -12.05 4.36
CA ARG A 295 -11.14 -11.93 4.03
C ARG A 295 -12.00 -12.03 5.30
N GLU A 296 -13.08 -11.26 5.34
CA GLU A 296 -14.03 -11.26 6.47
C GLU A 296 -14.51 -12.69 6.79
N GLY A 297 -14.25 -13.15 8.02
CA GLY A 297 -14.64 -14.49 8.50
C GLY A 297 -13.58 -15.59 8.37
N ALA A 298 -12.41 -15.30 7.78
CA ALA A 298 -11.20 -16.09 7.99
C ALA A 298 -10.58 -15.76 9.37
N SER A 299 -9.30 -16.10 9.62
CA SER A 299 -8.67 -15.83 10.92
C SER A 299 -7.18 -15.51 10.81
N GLU A 300 -6.86 -14.27 11.17
CA GLU A 300 -5.52 -13.69 11.32
C GLU A 300 -4.64 -14.59 12.19
N ASN A 301 -5.13 -15.03 13.35
CA ASN A 301 -4.36 -15.90 14.25
C ASN A 301 -4.04 -17.26 13.61
N SER A 302 -4.94 -17.81 12.77
CA SER A 302 -4.65 -19.05 12.04
C SER A 302 -3.60 -18.83 10.95
N LEU A 303 -3.67 -17.69 10.25
CA LEU A 303 -2.72 -17.31 9.22
C LEU A 303 -1.32 -17.02 9.80
N ILE A 304 -1.25 -16.24 10.88
CA ILE A 304 -0.04 -15.96 11.66
C ILE A 304 0.64 -17.24 12.11
N THR A 305 -0.12 -18.21 12.64
CA THR A 305 0.43 -19.50 13.09
C THR A 305 1.04 -20.28 11.92
N LYS A 306 0.38 -20.30 10.75
CA LYS A 306 0.86 -21.01 9.56
C LYS A 306 2.12 -20.37 8.97
N ILE A 307 2.08 -19.07 8.71
CA ILE A 307 3.18 -18.36 8.06
C ILE A 307 4.40 -18.23 9.00
N GLY A 308 4.17 -18.06 10.31
CA GLY A 308 5.23 -17.96 11.31
C GLY A 308 6.09 -19.23 11.51
N GLU A 309 5.72 -20.36 10.91
CA GLU A 309 6.50 -21.61 10.91
C GLU A 309 7.24 -21.87 9.58
N MET A 310 7.16 -20.95 8.60
CA MET A 310 7.71 -21.14 7.24
C MET A 310 9.19 -20.76 7.10
N GLY A 311 9.87 -21.38 6.12
CA GLY A 311 11.18 -20.91 5.64
C GLY A 311 11.08 -19.48 5.09
N GLY A 312 12.19 -18.73 5.14
CA GLY A 312 12.23 -17.32 4.76
C GLY A 312 11.51 -16.34 5.71
N VAL A 313 10.61 -16.79 6.58
CA VAL A 313 9.87 -15.95 7.54
C VAL A 313 10.66 -15.80 8.85
N ARG A 314 10.62 -14.59 9.42
CA ARG A 314 11.14 -14.30 10.77
C ARG A 314 10.03 -14.13 11.79
N HIS A 315 8.96 -13.42 11.43
CA HIS A 315 7.82 -13.17 12.32
C HIS A 315 6.55 -12.90 11.50
N ALA A 316 5.45 -13.55 11.87
CA ALA A 316 4.10 -13.16 11.49
C ALA A 316 3.36 -12.61 12.72
N GLY A 317 2.62 -11.51 12.57
CA GLY A 317 1.88 -10.89 13.68
C GLY A 317 0.84 -9.87 13.21
N LEU A 318 -0.02 -9.40 14.11
CA LEU A 318 -1.01 -8.36 13.80
C LEU A 318 -0.33 -7.02 13.49
N ASN A 319 -0.91 -6.21 12.59
CA ASN A 319 -0.54 -4.81 12.45
C ASN A 319 -1.07 -4.01 13.67
N THR A 320 -0.32 -3.99 14.78
CA THR A 320 -0.82 -3.47 16.06
C THR A 320 -0.98 -1.95 16.07
N VAL A 321 -1.96 -1.46 16.84
CA VAL A 321 -2.06 -0.03 17.21
C VAL A 321 -0.96 0.28 18.23
N ILE A 322 -0.30 1.41 18.03
CA ILE A 322 0.76 1.94 18.91
C ILE A 322 0.39 3.29 19.50
N GLU A 323 1.02 3.65 20.62
CA GLU A 323 0.77 4.93 21.31
C GLU A 323 2.05 5.77 21.41
N SER A 324 1.89 7.09 21.18
CA SER A 324 2.89 8.10 21.53
C SER A 324 3.07 8.08 23.04
N LYS A 325 4.29 7.95 23.56
CA LYS A 325 4.52 7.67 24.99
C LYS A 325 4.25 8.86 25.94
N ASN A 326 3.56 9.91 25.49
CA ASN A 326 3.29 11.12 26.26
C ASN A 326 2.35 10.87 27.46
N LEU A 327 2.80 11.21 28.67
CA LEU A 327 1.97 11.11 29.88
C LEU A 327 1.02 12.30 30.09
N SER A 328 1.07 13.35 29.26
CA SER A 328 0.27 14.58 29.44
C SER A 328 -1.22 14.42 29.09
N LEU A 329 -1.65 13.32 28.47
CA LEU A 329 -3.05 13.00 28.17
C LEU A 329 -3.85 12.50 29.39
N ILE A 330 -3.75 13.22 30.52
CA ILE A 330 -4.68 13.34 31.67
C ILE A 330 -5.10 12.05 32.44
N SER A 331 -5.40 10.93 31.79
CA SER A 331 -5.90 9.70 32.40
C SER A 331 -4.84 9.07 33.33
N ASN A 332 -3.67 8.74 32.79
CA ASN A 332 -2.54 8.12 33.50
C ASN A 332 -1.97 9.00 34.62
N TYR A 333 -2.10 10.32 34.50
CA TYR A 333 -1.64 11.33 35.46
C TYR A 333 -2.22 11.14 36.89
N ASN A 334 -3.42 10.57 37.00
CA ASN A 334 -4.14 10.43 38.27
C ASN A 334 -3.55 9.39 39.25
N HIS A 335 -2.63 8.51 38.80
CA HIS A 335 -2.04 7.52 39.70
C HIS A 335 -0.84 8.07 40.49
N VAL A 336 0.05 8.82 39.82
CA VAL A 336 1.32 9.30 40.38
C VAL A 336 1.11 10.35 41.48
N ILE A 337 0.11 11.23 41.33
CA ILE A 337 -0.16 12.34 42.27
C ILE A 337 -0.49 11.87 43.70
N LYS A 338 -0.89 10.62 43.92
CA LYS A 338 -1.22 10.12 45.28
C LYS A 338 -0.07 10.19 46.29
N ASN A 339 1.19 10.23 45.86
CA ASN A 339 2.36 10.15 46.75
C ASN A 339 3.20 11.45 46.87
N LYS A 340 2.99 12.50 46.05
CA LYS A 340 3.73 13.77 46.14
C LYS A 340 2.77 14.94 46.39
N ASN A 341 2.59 15.30 47.68
CA ASN A 341 1.78 16.44 48.14
C ASN A 341 2.46 17.81 47.87
N THR A 342 2.67 18.14 46.60
CA THR A 342 3.15 19.47 46.16
C THR A 342 2.10 20.09 45.24
N VAL A 343 1.67 21.32 45.55
CA VAL A 343 0.55 21.96 44.86
C VAL A 343 1.00 22.49 43.50
N ILE A 344 0.68 21.77 42.43
CA ILE A 344 0.58 22.38 41.09
C ILE A 344 -0.70 23.23 41.11
N GLN A 345 -0.51 24.54 41.27
CA GLN A 345 -1.61 25.49 41.24
C GLN A 345 -1.86 25.87 39.77
N TYR A 346 -3.04 25.56 39.24
CA TYR A 346 -3.51 26.07 37.95
C TYR A 346 -3.57 27.59 38.02
N ILE A 347 -2.60 28.30 37.44
CA ILE A 347 -2.62 29.76 37.31
C ILE A 347 -3.36 30.10 36.02
N ALA A 348 -4.68 30.13 36.11
CA ALA A 348 -5.56 30.67 35.07
C ALA A 348 -5.74 32.19 35.25
N GLU A 349 -4.63 32.94 35.26
CA GLU A 349 -4.59 34.40 35.29
C GLU A 349 -3.72 34.91 34.13
N GLU A 350 -4.27 35.89 33.39
CA GLU A 350 -3.77 36.54 32.15
C GLU A 350 -2.36 36.13 31.65
N SER A 351 -2.33 35.25 30.64
CA SER A 351 -1.10 34.78 29.97
C SER A 351 -0.35 35.95 29.31
N THR A 352 0.91 36.13 29.67
CA THR A 352 1.85 36.98 28.93
C THR A 352 2.34 36.28 27.67
N ASP A 353 2.59 37.03 26.59
CA ASP A 353 3.27 36.51 25.39
C ASP A 353 4.74 36.09 25.67
N GLU A 354 5.28 36.45 26.83
CA GLU A 354 6.63 36.06 27.28
C GLU A 354 6.64 34.61 27.82
N PRO A 355 7.52 33.72 27.31
CA PRO A 355 7.63 32.33 27.74
C PRO A 355 8.15 32.15 29.17
N LEU A 356 7.56 31.21 29.92
CA LEU A 356 7.96 30.87 31.29
C LEU A 356 9.05 29.78 31.29
N PHE A 357 10.30 30.21 31.51
CA PHE A 357 11.45 29.30 31.63
C PHE A 357 11.50 28.63 33.02
N SER A 358 10.77 27.52 33.13
CA SER A 358 10.91 26.51 34.20
C SER A 358 11.35 25.17 33.58
N GLY A 359 11.75 24.21 34.41
CA GLY A 359 12.11 22.86 33.94
C GLY A 359 13.40 22.76 33.12
N ASP A 360 14.27 23.77 33.16
CA ASP A 360 15.57 23.87 32.46
C ASP A 360 16.69 23.02 33.10
N TYR A 361 16.42 22.34 34.21
CA TYR A 361 17.42 21.62 35.02
C TYR A 361 18.27 20.63 34.21
N TRP A 362 17.68 20.04 33.18
CA TRP A 362 18.30 19.07 32.29
C TRP A 362 19.60 19.60 31.67
N VAL A 363 19.65 20.91 31.35
CA VAL A 363 20.82 21.59 30.75
C VAL A 363 22.08 21.38 31.59
N LYS A 364 21.94 21.33 32.92
CA LYS A 364 23.06 21.11 33.84
C LYS A 364 23.26 19.64 34.19
N ALA A 365 22.18 18.86 34.29
CA ALA A 365 22.23 17.42 34.58
C ALA A 365 23.07 16.67 33.52
N VAL A 366 22.83 16.93 32.23
CA VAL A 366 23.59 16.31 31.12
C VAL A 366 24.80 17.15 30.65
N ALA A 367 25.12 18.23 31.36
CA ALA A 367 26.21 19.17 31.03
C ALA A 367 26.13 19.77 29.60
N ALA A 368 24.91 20.07 29.13
CA ALA A 368 24.68 20.80 27.88
C ALA A 368 25.26 22.23 27.92
N ASP A 369 25.27 22.87 29.09
CA ASP A 369 25.91 24.17 29.30
C ASP A 369 27.39 24.17 28.88
N LYS A 370 28.16 23.21 29.41
CA LYS A 370 29.58 23.03 29.10
C LYS A 370 29.81 22.52 27.68
N ALA A 371 28.88 21.73 27.15
CA ALA A 371 28.90 21.27 25.76
C ALA A 371 28.84 22.46 24.79
N TRP A 372 27.87 23.36 24.95
CA TRP A 372 27.76 24.57 24.12
C TRP A 372 28.94 25.52 24.31
N ASP A 373 29.43 25.70 25.54
CA ASP A 373 30.65 26.48 25.81
C ASP A 373 31.89 25.92 25.08
N ALA A 374 32.06 24.59 25.05
CA ALA A 374 33.15 23.92 24.33
C ALA A 374 33.02 24.00 22.80
N LEU A 375 31.84 24.35 22.28
CA LEU A 375 31.56 24.46 20.85
C LEU A 375 31.62 25.89 20.31
N GLN A 376 31.75 26.93 21.14
CA GLN A 376 31.68 28.34 20.68
C GLN A 376 32.74 28.71 19.62
N GLU A 377 33.90 28.05 19.61
CA GLU A 377 34.96 28.25 18.60
C GLU A 377 34.96 27.16 17.50
N ARG A 378 33.98 26.25 17.49
CA ARG A 378 33.87 25.12 16.54
C ARG A 378 32.76 25.34 15.52
N THR A 379 33.03 25.01 14.25
CA THR A 379 31.97 24.76 13.27
C THR A 379 31.71 23.26 13.18
N LEU A 380 30.46 22.84 13.43
CA LEU A 380 30.02 21.46 13.21
C LEU A 380 29.80 21.23 11.70
N ALA A 381 30.02 19.99 11.25
CA ALA A 381 29.49 19.53 9.96
C ALA A 381 27.94 19.53 10.01
N PRO A 382 27.24 19.86 8.92
CA PRO A 382 25.78 19.82 8.90
C PRO A 382 25.29 18.38 9.05
N VAL A 383 24.47 18.14 10.07
CA VAL A 383 23.81 16.85 10.33
C VAL A 383 22.31 17.01 10.12
N THR A 384 21.66 15.96 9.63
CA THR A 384 20.20 15.87 9.54
C THR A 384 19.72 14.84 10.54
N LEU A 385 18.84 15.27 11.44
CA LEU A 385 18.24 14.47 12.50
C LEU A 385 16.76 14.21 12.16
N GLY A 386 16.30 12.99 12.36
CA GLY A 386 14.91 12.59 12.16
C GLY A 386 14.10 12.60 13.46
N VAL A 387 12.82 12.94 13.37
CA VAL A 387 11.85 12.81 14.45
C VAL A 387 10.59 12.17 13.88
N VAL A 388 10.23 10.98 14.38
CA VAL A 388 9.01 10.27 13.98
C VAL A 388 8.03 10.36 15.15
N ASP A 389 7.04 11.25 15.03
CA ASP A 389 6.17 11.69 16.13
C ASP A 389 4.80 12.14 15.60
N THR A 390 4.21 13.18 16.21
CA THR A 390 2.78 13.52 16.15
C THR A 390 2.47 14.85 15.43
N GLY A 391 3.39 15.34 14.60
CA GLY A 391 3.29 16.63 13.91
C GLY A 391 3.94 17.79 14.69
N ILE A 392 3.93 18.99 14.07
CA ILE A 392 4.50 20.21 14.64
C ILE A 392 3.51 21.39 14.66
N GLY A 393 2.57 21.47 13.71
CA GLY A 393 1.68 22.61 13.50
C GLY A 393 2.34 23.79 12.76
N ALA A 394 1.52 24.57 12.03
CA ALA A 394 2.00 25.72 11.26
C ALA A 394 2.46 26.89 12.14
N GLY A 395 3.42 27.67 11.61
CA GLY A 395 3.83 28.94 12.22
C GLY A 395 4.67 28.84 13.50
N GLN A 396 5.01 27.62 13.94
CA GLN A 396 5.91 27.41 15.07
C GLN A 396 7.29 27.98 14.79
N ASN A 397 7.71 28.94 15.63
CA ASN A 397 8.99 29.63 15.48
C ASN A 397 10.13 28.96 16.27
N SER A 398 9.87 27.87 17.01
CA SER A 398 10.92 27.20 17.80
C SER A 398 12.00 26.53 16.95
N ILE A 399 11.75 26.29 15.66
CA ILE A 399 12.72 25.74 14.70
C ILE A 399 12.68 26.61 13.45
N GLU A 400 13.85 27.04 12.97
CA GLU A 400 13.95 27.83 11.75
C GLU A 400 13.44 27.02 10.55
N SER A 401 12.45 27.53 9.81
CA SER A 401 11.79 26.76 8.74
C SER A 401 12.74 26.34 7.61
N SER A 402 13.86 27.06 7.42
CA SER A 402 14.93 26.68 6.47
C SER A 402 15.78 25.48 6.92
N ARG A 403 15.61 24.99 8.16
CA ARG A 403 16.23 23.78 8.71
C ARG A 403 15.21 22.66 8.96
N LEU A 404 13.92 22.85 8.65
CA LEU A 404 12.84 21.91 8.98
C LEU A 404 12.14 21.38 7.72
N THR A 405 12.43 20.13 7.36
CA THR A 405 11.63 19.35 6.41
C THR A 405 10.50 18.65 7.15
N ARG A 406 9.31 18.58 6.55
CA ARG A 406 8.16 17.83 7.08
C ARG A 406 7.74 16.71 6.14
N LEU A 407 7.51 15.52 6.69
CA LEU A 407 6.95 14.37 5.99
C LEU A 407 5.59 13.99 6.60
N ARG A 408 4.62 13.62 5.75
CA ARG A 408 3.30 13.13 6.17
C ARG A 408 2.81 12.04 5.20
N ALA A 409 2.01 11.10 5.70
CA ALA A 409 1.34 10.09 4.88
C ALA A 409 0.50 10.74 3.76
N GLN A 410 0.64 10.21 2.55
CA GLN A 410 -0.10 10.58 1.36
C GLN A 410 -1.21 9.54 1.09
N ASP A 411 -2.14 9.85 0.19
CA ASP A 411 -3.29 8.95 -0.13
C ASP A 411 -2.88 7.57 -0.71
N ASN A 412 -1.62 7.39 -1.13
CA ASN A 412 -1.05 6.11 -1.59
C ASN A 412 -0.22 5.37 -0.51
N GLY A 413 -0.36 5.73 0.77
CA GLY A 413 0.36 5.12 1.91
C GLY A 413 1.82 5.56 2.06
N GLN A 414 2.43 6.17 1.04
CA GLN A 414 3.80 6.68 1.11
C GLN A 414 3.90 7.96 1.95
N PHE A 415 5.06 8.21 2.55
CA PHE A 415 5.34 9.45 3.29
C PHE A 415 6.07 10.46 2.40
N GLY A 416 5.42 11.59 2.13
CA GLY A 416 5.89 12.63 1.20
C GLY A 416 6.19 13.96 1.89
N VAL A 417 7.03 14.78 1.27
CA VAL A 417 7.36 16.14 1.75
C VAL A 417 6.15 17.07 1.59
N VAL A 418 5.81 17.81 2.65
CA VAL A 418 4.70 18.78 2.67
C VAL A 418 5.17 20.22 2.94
N GLU A 419 4.47 21.18 2.33
CA GLU A 419 4.72 22.62 2.46
C GLU A 419 3.72 23.24 3.45
N GLY A 420 4.23 23.80 4.55
CA GLY A 420 3.40 24.16 5.70
C GLY A 420 3.13 22.96 6.61
N ASP A 421 2.15 23.10 7.50
CA ASP A 421 1.80 22.10 8.52
C ASP A 421 0.36 22.34 8.97
N ASP A 422 -0.57 21.66 8.31
CA ASP A 422 -2.01 21.86 8.39
C ASP A 422 -2.70 21.06 9.51
N THR A 423 -1.92 20.36 10.36
CA THR A 423 -2.45 19.35 11.29
C THR A 423 -3.59 19.89 12.17
N GLU A 424 -4.82 19.44 11.90
CA GLU A 424 -5.95 19.60 12.83
C GLU A 424 -5.68 18.94 14.20
N THR A 425 -4.72 18.02 14.23
CA THR A 425 -4.17 17.33 15.39
C THR A 425 -3.06 18.15 16.04
N ASP A 426 -3.43 19.27 16.67
CA ASP A 426 -2.53 20.20 17.39
C ASP A 426 -1.81 19.50 18.57
N SER A 427 -0.73 18.78 18.26
CA SER A 427 0.04 17.95 19.20
C SER A 427 1.32 18.65 19.65
N SER A 428 1.31 19.12 20.89
CA SER A 428 2.50 19.69 21.52
C SER A 428 3.66 18.68 21.65
N HIS A 429 3.41 17.37 21.62
CA HIS A 429 4.45 16.36 21.85
C HIS A 429 5.53 16.37 20.76
N GLY A 430 5.14 16.27 19.48
CA GLY A 430 6.07 16.24 18.35
C GLY A 430 6.87 17.54 18.22
N LEU A 431 6.22 18.69 18.47
CA LEU A 431 6.86 19.99 18.61
C LEU A 431 7.93 20.02 19.71
N TRP A 432 7.62 19.53 20.92
CA TRP A 432 8.55 19.57 22.04
C TRP A 432 9.74 18.63 21.84
N VAL A 433 9.50 17.39 21.41
CA VAL A 433 10.55 16.41 21.07
C VAL A 433 11.52 17.00 20.04
N SER A 434 10.98 17.56 18.97
CA SER A 434 11.75 18.26 17.93
C SER A 434 12.55 19.46 18.47
N SER A 435 11.98 20.18 19.42
CA SER A 435 12.59 21.39 19.99
C SER A 435 13.72 21.05 20.98
N PHE A 436 13.58 20.04 21.85
CA PHE A 436 14.68 19.55 22.69
C PHE A 436 15.88 19.04 21.87
N ILE A 437 15.65 18.55 20.65
CA ILE A 437 16.70 18.17 19.70
C ILE A 437 17.36 19.42 19.10
N ALA A 438 16.63 20.20 18.29
CA ALA A 438 17.22 21.22 17.40
C ALA A 438 16.59 22.63 17.48
N GLY A 439 15.76 22.88 18.51
CA GLY A 439 15.02 24.13 18.67
C GLY A 439 15.81 25.29 19.25
N HIS A 440 15.18 26.45 19.25
CA HIS A 440 15.61 27.69 19.88
C HIS A 440 14.37 28.45 20.37
N ASN A 441 14.44 29.02 21.58
CA ASN A 441 13.35 29.80 22.16
C ASN A 441 13.96 30.99 22.92
N THR A 442 13.56 32.21 22.58
CA THR A 442 14.24 33.45 23.04
C THR A 442 13.25 34.56 23.39
N SER A 443 13.51 35.22 24.52
CA SER A 443 12.72 36.30 25.14
C SER A 443 13.66 37.36 25.73
N GLU A 444 13.16 38.51 26.21
CA GLU A 444 14.00 39.62 26.71
C GLU A 444 14.85 39.21 27.94
N GLY A 445 16.06 38.70 27.68
CA GLY A 445 17.05 38.30 28.68
C GLY A 445 17.13 36.81 28.98
N SER A 446 16.28 35.97 28.36
CA SER A 446 16.20 34.53 28.59
C SER A 446 16.17 33.75 27.27
N ALA A 447 16.87 32.62 27.23
CA ALA A 447 16.87 31.72 26.08
C ALA A 447 17.04 30.26 26.50
N VAL A 448 16.35 29.35 25.82
CA VAL A 448 16.56 27.90 25.87
C VAL A 448 16.80 27.39 24.45
N TYR A 449 17.75 26.47 24.33
CA TYR A 449 18.16 25.87 23.06
C TYR A 449 18.04 24.35 23.13
N GLY A 450 17.79 23.73 21.98
CA GLY A 450 17.92 22.30 21.81
C GLY A 450 19.37 21.89 21.91
N VAL A 451 19.61 20.61 22.20
CA VAL A 451 20.97 20.07 22.35
C VAL A 451 21.81 20.40 21.12
N ASP A 452 21.32 20.06 19.92
CA ASP A 452 21.92 20.45 18.64
C ASP A 452 21.02 21.44 17.90
N HIS A 453 20.92 22.65 18.44
CA HIS A 453 20.23 23.78 17.81
C HIS A 453 20.84 24.24 16.47
N SER A 454 21.89 23.56 15.96
CA SER A 454 22.49 23.79 14.65
C SER A 454 22.03 22.80 13.57
N ALA A 455 21.50 21.64 13.96
CA ALA A 455 21.11 20.57 13.05
C ALA A 455 19.95 20.95 12.10
N ASN A 456 19.91 20.27 10.95
CA ASN A 456 18.68 20.16 10.16
C ASN A 456 17.78 19.10 10.78
N LEU A 457 16.47 19.27 10.68
CA LEU A 457 15.47 18.34 11.18
C LEU A 457 14.55 17.86 10.06
N ILE A 458 14.30 16.56 10.00
CA ILE A 458 13.17 15.97 9.29
C ILE A 458 12.16 15.56 10.36
N HIS A 459 10.99 16.19 10.38
CA HIS A 459 9.89 15.75 11.22
C HIS A 459 8.89 14.96 10.39
N THR A 460 8.50 13.78 10.88
CA THR A 460 7.58 12.87 10.20
C THR A 460 6.38 12.64 11.09
N ASP A 461 5.23 13.16 10.66
CA ASP A 461 3.95 12.99 11.34
C ASP A 461 3.33 11.64 11.00
N ILE A 462 3.31 10.74 11.98
CA ILE A 462 2.62 9.44 11.89
C ILE A 462 1.31 9.40 12.71
N TYR A 463 0.86 10.52 13.26
CA TYR A 463 -0.36 10.61 14.07
C TYR A 463 -1.61 10.83 13.19
N VAL A 464 -1.74 9.97 12.19
CA VAL A 464 -2.62 10.20 11.05
C VAL A 464 -4.10 10.02 11.43
N LYS A 465 -4.86 11.10 11.30
CA LYS A 465 -6.33 11.10 11.38
C LYS A 465 -6.91 10.33 10.18
N ARG A 466 -7.74 9.32 10.43
CA ARG A 466 -8.33 8.46 9.38
C ARG A 466 -9.83 8.67 9.20
N CYS A 467 -10.25 8.76 7.94
CA CYS A 467 -11.65 8.87 7.54
C CYS A 467 -12.36 7.51 7.65
N LYS A 468 -13.69 7.51 7.54
CA LYS A 468 -14.49 6.26 7.54
C LYS A 468 -14.35 5.43 6.25
N ASP A 469 -13.72 5.99 5.24
CA ASP A 469 -13.34 5.37 3.96
C ASP A 469 -11.84 4.98 3.93
N GLY A 470 -11.16 5.00 5.09
CA GLY A 470 -9.73 4.70 5.22
C GLY A 470 -8.80 5.88 4.88
N SER A 471 -9.26 6.88 4.13
CA SER A 471 -8.41 7.97 3.63
C SER A 471 -7.82 8.85 4.74
N THR A 472 -6.69 9.48 4.46
CA THR A 472 -5.86 10.26 5.41
C THR A 472 -5.99 11.78 5.22
N THR A 473 -7.05 12.20 4.54
CA THR A 473 -7.23 13.56 4.01
C THR A 473 -7.74 14.57 5.05
N GLU A 474 -7.58 15.87 4.76
CA GLU A 474 -8.19 17.00 5.49
C GLU A 474 -9.73 16.90 5.65
N LYS A 475 -10.42 16.02 4.89
CA LYS A 475 -11.89 15.95 4.83
C LYS A 475 -12.50 15.10 5.95
N CYS A 476 -11.71 14.41 6.75
CA CYS A 476 -12.23 13.53 7.81
C CYS A 476 -13.01 14.34 8.86
N SER A 477 -14.11 13.81 9.39
CA SER A 477 -14.91 14.55 10.37
C SER A 477 -14.13 14.78 11.67
N SER A 478 -14.53 15.78 12.47
CA SER A 478 -13.97 16.01 13.81
C SER A 478 -14.28 14.89 14.83
N GLU A 479 -14.98 13.84 14.41
CA GLU A 479 -15.31 12.65 15.21
C GLU A 479 -14.52 11.41 14.76
N SER A 480 -13.69 11.51 13.70
CA SER A 480 -12.80 10.43 13.28
C SER A 480 -11.78 10.09 14.37
N PRO A 481 -11.58 8.80 14.72
CA PRO A 481 -10.52 8.41 15.63
C PRO A 481 -9.16 8.64 14.98
N ILE A 482 -8.19 9.06 15.79
CA ILE A 482 -6.78 9.05 15.41
C ILE A 482 -6.20 7.72 15.90
N LYS A 483 -5.56 6.99 14.99
CA LYS A 483 -4.91 5.71 15.25
C LYS A 483 -3.61 5.67 14.46
N THR A 484 -2.54 5.25 15.12
CA THR A 484 -1.25 5.00 14.51
C THR A 484 -0.96 3.51 14.62
N TYR A 485 -0.52 2.90 13.52
CA TYR A 485 -0.20 1.47 13.45
C TYR A 485 1.30 1.25 13.28
N ILE A 486 1.74 0.00 13.44
CA ILE A 486 3.12 -0.43 13.14
C ILE A 486 3.54 -0.04 11.72
N THR A 487 2.65 -0.18 10.73
CA THR A 487 2.92 0.22 9.34
C THR A 487 3.24 1.71 9.18
N ASP A 488 2.54 2.58 9.92
CA ASP A 488 2.78 4.03 9.89
C ASP A 488 4.17 4.37 10.43
N LEU A 489 4.54 3.74 11.55
CA LEU A 489 5.86 3.91 12.17
C LEU A 489 6.99 3.40 11.28
N ILE A 490 6.81 2.25 10.64
CA ILE A 490 7.81 1.67 9.73
C ILE A 490 7.97 2.54 8.48
N ALA A 491 6.87 2.86 7.78
CA ALA A 491 6.91 3.64 6.55
C ALA A 491 7.39 5.08 6.79
N GLY A 492 6.93 5.71 7.88
CA GLY A 492 7.39 7.03 8.29
C GLY A 492 8.88 7.06 8.66
N THR A 493 9.37 6.08 9.44
CA THR A 493 10.80 6.00 9.77
C THR A 493 11.65 5.72 8.53
N LYS A 494 11.24 4.79 7.66
CA LYS A 494 11.90 4.53 6.38
C LYS A 494 12.01 5.80 5.54
N ALA A 495 10.91 6.53 5.35
CA ALA A 495 10.93 7.79 4.60
C ALA A 495 11.82 8.87 5.26
N THR A 496 11.90 8.88 6.59
CA THR A 496 12.83 9.76 7.34
C THR A 496 14.29 9.45 7.03
N ILE A 497 14.63 8.16 6.89
CA ILE A 497 15.96 7.67 6.50
C ILE A 497 16.24 7.94 5.02
N ASP A 498 15.31 7.62 4.11
CA ASP A 498 15.44 7.84 2.65
C ASP A 498 15.59 9.35 2.31
N ASN A 499 15.04 10.26 3.15
CA ASN A 499 15.26 11.71 3.04
C ASN A 499 16.58 12.21 3.68
N GLY A 500 17.40 11.30 4.24
CA GLY A 500 18.78 11.58 4.64
C GLY A 500 19.02 11.86 6.13
N ALA A 501 18.12 11.47 7.04
CA ALA A 501 18.41 11.51 8.48
C ALA A 501 19.46 10.46 8.87
N SER A 502 20.56 10.88 9.51
CA SER A 502 21.61 9.95 9.99
C SER A 502 21.35 9.39 11.39
N ILE A 503 20.46 10.03 12.15
CA ILE A 503 20.00 9.60 13.48
C ILE A 503 18.50 9.92 13.54
N VAL A 504 17.66 9.02 14.06
CA VAL A 504 16.19 9.22 14.10
C VAL A 504 15.63 8.95 15.50
N ASN A 505 14.92 9.93 16.07
CA ASN A 505 14.18 9.81 17.32
C ASN A 505 12.81 9.17 17.11
N ILE A 506 12.50 8.12 17.86
CA ILE A 506 11.21 7.41 17.86
C ILE A 506 10.65 7.42 19.30
N SER A 507 9.59 8.19 19.53
CA SER A 507 8.95 8.35 20.84
C SER A 507 7.60 7.64 20.97
N TRP A 508 7.53 6.48 20.32
CA TRP A 508 6.39 5.57 20.26
C TRP A 508 6.68 4.25 20.98
N GLY A 509 5.64 3.48 21.26
CA GLY A 509 5.79 2.05 21.55
C GLY A 509 4.46 1.33 21.79
N ASP A 510 4.58 0.18 22.44
CA ASP A 510 3.49 -0.71 22.83
C ASP A 510 2.34 -0.03 23.62
N THR A 511 1.16 -0.65 23.65
CA THR A 511 -0.04 -0.10 24.33
C THR A 511 -0.20 -0.57 25.78
N SER A 512 0.74 -1.33 26.36
CA SER A 512 0.60 -1.83 27.73
C SER A 512 0.86 -0.75 28.79
N THR A 513 0.11 -0.83 29.90
CA THR A 513 0.02 0.21 30.93
C THR A 513 0.57 -0.27 32.28
N CYS A 514 0.73 0.65 33.25
CA CYS A 514 1.08 0.28 34.63
C CYS A 514 0.00 -0.54 35.35
N ALA A 515 -1.22 -0.67 34.79
CA ALA A 515 -2.30 -1.49 35.35
C ALA A 515 -2.22 -2.97 34.94
N ASP A 516 -1.48 -3.27 33.87
CA ASP A 516 -1.29 -4.62 33.35
C ASP A 516 -0.21 -5.38 34.15
N ASP A 517 -0.37 -6.70 34.26
CA ASP A 517 0.62 -7.57 34.89
C ASP A 517 1.98 -7.51 34.17
N SER A 518 3.08 -7.63 34.92
CA SER A 518 4.46 -7.51 34.39
C SER A 518 4.73 -8.40 33.16
N GLN A 519 4.18 -9.62 33.14
CA GLN A 519 4.35 -10.53 32.01
C GLN A 519 3.59 -10.07 30.75
N VAL A 520 2.46 -9.36 30.89
CA VAL A 520 1.76 -8.69 29.77
C VAL A 520 2.64 -7.61 29.19
N ARG A 521 3.17 -6.73 30.06
CA ARG A 521 4.04 -5.60 29.70
C ARG A 521 5.31 -6.05 28.96
N LEU A 522 5.96 -7.09 29.46
CA LEU A 522 7.16 -7.66 28.85
C LEU A 522 6.87 -8.36 27.51
N LYS A 523 5.75 -9.10 27.39
CA LYS A 523 5.33 -9.71 26.11
C LYS A 523 5.02 -8.62 25.07
N SER A 524 4.22 -7.62 25.45
CA SER A 524 3.81 -6.51 24.59
C SER A 524 5.00 -5.73 24.05
N ASN A 525 5.97 -5.37 24.91
CA ASN A 525 7.16 -4.63 24.47
C ASN A 525 8.11 -5.44 23.58
N ARG A 526 8.23 -6.76 23.80
CA ARG A 526 9.02 -7.65 22.92
C ARG A 526 8.37 -7.83 21.56
N ASN A 527 7.04 -7.99 21.50
CA ASN A 527 6.30 -8.05 20.25
C ASN A 527 6.43 -6.72 19.48
N TRP A 528 6.30 -5.57 20.14
CA TRP A 528 6.53 -4.26 19.52
C TRP A 528 7.96 -4.15 18.94
N ARG A 529 9.01 -4.57 19.66
CA ARG A 529 10.38 -4.60 19.11
C ARG A 529 10.52 -5.56 17.93
N LEU A 530 9.97 -6.77 18.03
CA LEU A 530 10.01 -7.77 16.96
C LEU A 530 9.35 -7.25 15.66
N GLN A 531 8.26 -6.50 15.79
CA GLN A 531 7.56 -5.82 14.70
C GLN A 531 8.29 -4.57 14.18
N GLN A 532 9.43 -4.19 14.76
CA GLN A 532 10.31 -3.12 14.26
C GLN A 532 11.66 -3.66 13.76
N THR A 533 11.89 -4.97 13.82
CA THR A 533 13.23 -5.56 13.62
C THR A 533 13.81 -5.30 12.22
N ASN A 534 13.06 -5.50 11.13
CA ASN A 534 13.61 -5.23 9.79
C ASN A 534 13.85 -3.73 9.52
N LEU A 535 13.10 -2.83 10.18
CA LEU A 535 13.38 -1.39 10.12
C LEU A 535 14.73 -1.06 10.78
N VAL A 536 15.09 -1.77 11.85
CA VAL A 536 16.38 -1.65 12.52
C VAL A 536 17.53 -2.23 11.66
N GLU A 537 17.30 -3.32 10.93
CA GLU A 537 18.28 -3.86 9.97
C GLU A 537 18.45 -2.96 8.75
N TYR A 538 17.36 -2.43 8.18
CA TYR A 538 17.40 -1.40 7.14
C TYR A 538 18.16 -0.16 7.63
N ALA A 539 17.92 0.31 8.86
CA ALA A 539 18.68 1.41 9.45
C ALA A 539 20.18 1.08 9.63
N LYS A 540 20.52 -0.17 9.96
CA LYS A 540 21.91 -0.67 9.97
C LYS A 540 22.54 -0.67 8.57
N GLU A 541 21.81 -1.10 7.55
CA GLU A 541 22.27 -1.06 6.15
C GLU A 541 22.55 0.38 5.69
N LYS A 542 21.74 1.35 6.13
CA LYS A 542 21.92 2.79 5.84
C LYS A 542 22.88 3.53 6.78
N ASP A 543 23.51 2.86 7.75
CA ASP A 543 24.40 3.49 8.77
C ASP A 543 23.70 4.59 9.61
N VAL A 544 22.44 4.34 9.98
CA VAL A 544 21.58 5.22 10.78
C VAL A 544 21.44 4.71 12.21
N LEU A 545 21.44 5.63 13.18
CA LEU A 545 21.18 5.34 14.60
C LEU A 545 19.72 5.63 14.97
N LEU A 546 18.96 4.62 15.38
CA LEU A 546 17.57 4.80 15.86
C LEU A 546 17.54 4.98 17.39
N VAL A 547 16.96 6.07 17.86
CA VAL A 547 16.90 6.42 19.29
C VAL A 547 15.46 6.27 19.78
N TYR A 548 15.20 5.20 20.53
CA TYR A 548 13.88 4.83 21.03
C TYR A 548 13.68 5.28 22.49
N SER A 549 12.49 5.81 22.79
CA SER A 549 12.05 6.00 24.18
C SER A 549 11.85 4.64 24.88
N ALA A 550 12.38 4.44 26.10
CA ALA A 550 12.27 3.14 26.78
C ALA A 550 10.83 2.76 27.21
N GLY A 551 9.91 3.72 27.23
CA GLY A 551 8.49 3.52 27.55
C GLY A 551 8.16 3.78 29.03
N ASN A 552 6.88 4.13 29.26
CA ASN A 552 6.40 4.76 30.49
C ASN A 552 5.34 3.92 31.23
N ASN A 553 5.47 2.58 31.22
CA ASN A 553 4.47 1.63 31.73
C ASN A 553 4.83 1.00 33.10
N CYS A 554 5.75 1.61 33.86
CA CYS A 554 6.19 1.15 35.18
C CYS A 554 6.89 -0.23 35.20
N GLU A 555 7.24 -0.82 34.05
CA GLU A 555 7.96 -2.10 34.00
C GLU A 555 9.47 -1.89 34.18
N LYS A 556 10.02 -2.29 35.33
CA LYS A 556 11.43 -2.05 35.63
C LYS A 556 12.39 -3.02 34.96
N ASN A 557 12.03 -4.29 34.78
CA ASN A 557 12.98 -5.35 34.45
C ASN A 557 12.80 -5.91 33.02
N ASP A 558 12.92 -5.06 32.01
CA ASP A 558 12.93 -5.52 30.61
C ASP A 558 14.34 -6.00 30.19
N ASP A 559 14.72 -7.17 30.69
CA ASP A 559 16.09 -7.72 30.53
C ASP A 559 16.29 -8.54 29.24
N GLN A 560 15.27 -8.66 28.39
CA GLN A 560 15.31 -9.51 27.19
C GLN A 560 14.80 -8.75 25.96
N LEU A 561 15.68 -8.58 24.98
CA LEU A 561 15.49 -7.74 23.80
C LEU A 561 14.40 -8.29 22.87
N LEU A 562 14.65 -9.43 22.21
CA LEU A 562 13.69 -10.09 21.31
C LEU A 562 13.14 -11.38 21.93
N VAL A 563 12.21 -12.06 21.25
CA VAL A 563 11.50 -13.22 21.80
C VAL A 563 12.43 -14.44 21.96
N ASP A 564 13.40 -14.62 21.06
CA ASP A 564 14.53 -15.53 21.21
C ASP A 564 15.82 -14.74 21.56
N ILE A 565 16.76 -15.40 22.24
CA ILE A 565 18.11 -14.90 22.55
C ILE A 565 19.14 -15.28 21.47
N ASN A 566 18.75 -16.12 20.50
CA ASN A 566 19.56 -16.49 19.33
C ASN A 566 19.10 -15.78 18.04
N ASP A 567 18.14 -14.86 18.13
CA ASP A 567 17.65 -14.06 17.01
C ASP A 567 18.82 -13.23 16.42
N ILE A 568 19.12 -13.45 15.14
CA ILE A 568 20.24 -12.83 14.40
C ILE A 568 20.13 -11.30 14.38
N ALA A 569 18.91 -10.78 14.37
CA ALA A 569 18.66 -9.35 14.26
C ALA A 569 18.92 -8.59 15.57
N GLN A 570 19.20 -9.30 16.67
CA GLN A 570 19.70 -8.66 17.89
C GLN A 570 21.00 -7.90 17.66
N ASP A 571 21.86 -8.32 16.72
CA ASP A 571 23.07 -7.55 16.38
C ASP A 571 22.70 -6.16 15.82
N ALA A 572 21.70 -6.07 14.95
CA ALA A 572 21.22 -4.78 14.44
C ALA A 572 20.62 -3.90 15.55
N TRP A 573 19.85 -4.47 16.47
CA TRP A 573 19.39 -3.75 17.67
C TRP A 573 20.56 -3.30 18.57
N GLN A 574 21.55 -4.17 18.80
CA GLN A 574 22.68 -3.89 19.67
C GLN A 574 23.67 -2.86 19.08
N THR A 575 23.81 -2.80 17.76
CA THR A 575 24.71 -1.86 17.07
C THR A 575 24.03 -0.54 16.69
N ASN A 576 22.83 -0.57 16.13
CA ASN A 576 22.20 0.58 15.48
C ASN A 576 21.00 1.18 16.23
N THR A 577 20.72 0.77 17.47
CA THR A 577 19.67 1.40 18.31
C THR A 577 20.17 1.89 19.67
N LEU A 578 19.55 2.94 20.20
CA LEU A 578 19.68 3.42 21.58
C LEU A 578 18.30 3.45 22.24
N ILE A 579 18.08 2.61 23.26
CA ILE A 579 16.87 2.63 24.09
C ILE A 579 17.14 3.48 25.34
N VAL A 580 16.31 4.50 25.58
CA VAL A 580 16.61 5.60 26.54
C VAL A 580 15.61 5.71 27.70
N ALA A 581 16.11 5.59 28.93
CA ALA A 581 15.34 5.79 30.18
C ALA A 581 15.23 7.26 30.61
N ALA A 582 14.24 7.55 31.47
CA ALA A 582 14.00 8.87 32.04
C ALA A 582 14.52 9.02 33.49
N THR A 583 15.15 10.16 33.80
CA THR A 583 15.48 10.58 35.18
C THR A 583 14.72 11.83 35.63
N ASP A 584 14.61 12.01 36.95
CA ASP A 584 14.18 13.25 37.58
C ASP A 584 15.35 14.23 37.84
N ALA A 585 15.06 15.35 38.50
CA ALA A 585 16.02 16.41 38.82
C ALA A 585 16.98 16.10 40.00
N ASP A 586 16.86 14.93 40.64
CA ASP A 586 17.80 14.42 41.65
C ASP A 586 18.75 13.35 41.04
N ASP A 587 18.80 13.22 39.71
CA ASP A 587 19.50 12.16 38.96
C ASP A 587 19.07 10.73 39.35
N LYS A 588 17.76 10.51 39.56
CA LYS A 588 17.17 9.19 39.86
C LYS A 588 16.25 8.72 38.74
N GLU A 589 16.10 7.41 38.59
CA GLU A 589 15.12 6.85 37.66
C GLU A 589 13.67 7.18 38.06
N THR A 590 12.83 7.58 37.10
CA THR A 590 11.43 7.91 37.38
C THR A 590 10.59 6.65 37.64
N ASP A 591 9.51 6.75 38.42
CA ASP A 591 8.63 5.60 38.73
C ASP A 591 8.14 4.87 37.47
N PHE A 592 7.90 5.60 36.38
CA PHE A 592 7.32 5.09 35.14
C PHE A 592 8.31 4.46 34.15
N THR A 593 9.60 4.82 34.17
CA THR A 593 10.56 4.40 33.12
C THR A 593 10.96 2.94 33.25
N ARG A 594 11.21 2.29 32.10
CA ARG A 594 11.87 0.97 32.05
C ARG A 594 13.38 1.08 32.30
N MET A 595 13.95 0.04 32.90
CA MET A 595 15.32 0.01 33.48
C MET A 595 15.97 -1.40 33.36
N GLY A 596 15.59 -2.17 32.34
CA GLY A 596 16.19 -3.49 32.10
C GLY A 596 17.49 -3.41 31.29
N ASN A 597 18.21 -4.54 31.17
CA ASN A 597 19.47 -4.63 30.40
C ASN A 597 19.35 -4.21 28.92
N VAL A 598 18.16 -4.18 28.34
CA VAL A 598 17.94 -3.67 26.96
C VAL A 598 18.13 -2.17 26.84
N VAL A 599 17.98 -1.43 27.95
CA VAL A 599 18.05 0.03 27.99
C VAL A 599 19.52 0.46 28.13
N ASN A 600 20.00 1.29 27.21
CA ASN A 600 21.44 1.55 27.06
C ASN A 600 21.92 2.76 27.87
N ILE A 601 21.05 3.75 28.06
CA ILE A 601 21.39 5.03 28.72
C ILE A 601 20.12 5.67 29.31
N ALA A 602 20.29 6.53 30.30
CA ALA A 602 19.23 7.39 30.83
C ALA A 602 19.54 8.87 30.58
N ALA A 603 18.50 9.69 30.50
CA ALA A 603 18.59 11.14 30.44
C ALA A 603 17.37 11.78 31.16
N PRO A 604 17.42 13.07 31.52
CA PRO A 604 16.27 13.79 32.09
C PRO A 604 14.96 13.56 31.33
N GLY A 605 13.85 13.42 32.07
CA GLY A 605 12.54 13.08 31.50
C GLY A 605 11.34 13.26 32.44
N ASP A 606 11.51 13.78 33.66
CA ASP A 606 10.42 14.29 34.51
C ASP A 606 10.50 15.82 34.64
N GLN A 607 9.36 16.50 34.62
CA GLN A 607 9.25 17.96 34.76
C GLN A 607 10.14 18.77 33.80
N MET A 608 10.27 18.29 32.56
CA MET A 608 11.04 18.88 31.47
C MET A 608 10.36 20.13 30.93
N GLY A 609 11.07 21.26 30.84
CA GLY A 609 10.50 22.51 30.35
C GLY A 609 11.24 23.10 29.15
N TRP A 610 10.47 23.78 28.29
CA TRP A 610 10.93 24.37 27.03
C TRP A 610 10.77 25.90 26.95
N GLY A 611 10.15 26.53 27.96
CA GLY A 611 9.78 27.94 27.92
C GLY A 611 8.42 28.15 27.25
N ASN A 612 7.35 27.70 27.90
CA ASN A 612 5.97 27.83 27.39
C ASN A 612 5.22 28.96 28.11
N THR A 613 4.24 29.58 27.46
CA THR A 613 3.45 30.68 28.04
C THR A 613 2.44 30.21 29.11
N ASP A 614 2.12 28.91 29.14
CA ASP A 614 1.21 28.29 30.12
C ASP A 614 1.92 27.68 31.35
N GLY A 615 3.27 27.62 31.34
CA GLY A 615 4.07 26.98 32.38
C GLY A 615 3.97 25.45 32.44
N SER A 616 3.49 24.80 31.36
CA SER A 616 3.44 23.34 31.24
C SER A 616 4.83 22.70 31.28
N LEU A 617 4.89 21.47 31.84
CA LEU A 617 6.11 20.66 31.93
C LEU A 617 5.83 19.22 31.47
N GLY A 618 6.81 18.66 30.75
CA GLY A 618 6.75 17.37 30.08
C GLY A 618 7.26 16.24 30.97
N VAL A 619 6.60 15.08 30.86
CA VAL A 619 6.95 13.87 31.61
C VAL A 619 6.90 12.67 30.67
N GLY A 620 8.01 11.96 30.53
CA GLY A 620 8.12 10.75 29.71
C GLY A 620 9.49 10.53 29.08
N THR A 621 9.81 9.27 28.78
CA THR A 621 11.05 8.84 28.08
C THR A 621 11.25 9.46 26.68
N SER A 622 10.21 10.03 26.07
CA SER A 622 10.29 10.78 24.80
C SER A 622 11.29 11.93 24.86
N PHE A 623 11.26 12.72 25.94
CA PHE A 623 12.16 13.87 26.12
C PHE A 623 13.60 13.42 26.39
N SER A 624 13.77 12.27 27.04
CA SER A 624 15.06 11.64 27.28
C SER A 624 15.70 11.15 25.96
N ALA A 625 14.90 10.52 25.09
CA ALA A 625 15.31 10.13 23.74
C ALA A 625 15.67 11.35 22.87
N ALA A 626 14.93 12.46 23.00
CA ALA A 626 15.21 13.72 22.31
C ALA A 626 16.59 14.29 22.71
N LEU A 627 16.93 14.33 24.01
CA LEU A 627 18.24 14.79 24.48
C LEU A 627 19.39 13.90 23.94
N VAL A 628 19.21 12.57 23.93
CA VAL A 628 20.19 11.63 23.37
C VAL A 628 20.34 11.81 21.86
N THR A 629 19.24 12.05 21.13
CA THR A 629 19.25 12.27 19.67
C THR A 629 20.03 13.52 19.30
N GLY A 630 19.78 14.66 19.96
CA GLY A 630 20.58 15.87 19.73
C GLY A 630 22.06 15.66 20.12
N SER A 631 22.34 14.88 21.17
CA SER A 631 23.72 14.58 21.58
C SER A 631 24.48 13.76 20.53
N ALA A 632 23.80 12.77 19.92
CA ALA A 632 24.31 12.03 18.78
C ALA A 632 24.56 12.95 17.57
N GLY A 633 23.69 13.93 17.35
CA GLY A 633 23.84 14.97 16.32
C GLY A 633 25.16 15.73 16.46
N ILE A 634 25.45 16.26 17.65
CA ILE A 634 26.73 16.94 17.92
C ILE A 634 27.92 16.01 17.67
N VAL A 635 27.87 14.76 18.14
CA VAL A 635 28.98 13.80 17.94
C VAL A 635 29.23 13.53 16.44
N LYS A 636 28.17 13.36 15.64
CA LYS A 636 28.26 13.25 14.16
C LYS A 636 28.74 14.55 13.51
N GLY A 637 28.35 15.71 14.05
CA GLY A 637 28.77 17.03 13.59
C GLY A 637 30.24 17.34 13.90
N ILE A 638 30.79 16.76 14.96
CA ILE A 638 32.21 16.82 15.32
C ILE A 638 33.05 15.96 14.37
N ASN A 639 32.59 14.74 14.09
CA ASN A 639 33.23 13.85 13.13
C ASN A 639 32.20 13.07 12.29
N SER A 640 31.98 13.51 11.06
CA SER A 640 31.00 12.92 10.16
C SER A 640 31.36 11.52 9.65
N SER A 641 32.62 11.07 9.82
CA SER A 641 33.02 9.70 9.44
C SER A 641 32.55 8.63 10.42
N LEU A 642 32.14 9.00 11.63
CA LEU A 642 31.72 8.04 12.66
C LEU A 642 30.47 7.27 12.23
N LYS A 643 30.48 5.96 12.48
CA LYS A 643 29.36 5.04 12.29
C LYS A 643 28.31 5.18 13.37
N ALA A 644 27.07 4.79 13.06
CA ALA A 644 25.97 4.78 14.01
C ALA A 644 26.32 4.07 15.34
N ALA A 645 26.99 2.90 15.25
CA ALA A 645 27.49 2.16 16.40
C ALA A 645 28.60 2.91 17.18
N GLU A 646 29.54 3.57 16.49
CA GLU A 646 30.60 4.35 17.14
C GLU A 646 30.03 5.57 17.90
N ILE A 647 28.99 6.21 17.36
CA ILE A 647 28.29 7.32 18.01
C ILE A 647 27.56 6.83 19.26
N LYS A 648 26.89 5.67 19.17
CA LYS A 648 26.29 4.98 20.32
C LYS A 648 27.33 4.69 21.40
N ASP A 649 28.46 4.07 21.04
CA ASP A 649 29.50 3.69 21.98
C ASP A 649 30.13 4.91 22.66
N ILE A 650 30.36 6.02 21.94
CA ILE A 650 30.82 7.28 22.53
C ILE A 650 29.81 7.79 23.58
N LEU A 651 28.52 7.83 23.27
CA LEU A 651 27.49 8.33 24.20
C LEU A 651 27.36 7.45 25.46
N VAL A 652 27.42 6.12 25.29
CA VAL A 652 27.31 5.16 26.41
C VAL A 652 28.57 5.16 27.26
N ALA A 653 29.76 5.13 26.66
CA ALA A 653 31.04 5.02 27.38
C ALA A 653 31.48 6.33 28.08
N THR A 654 30.97 7.49 27.66
CA THR A 654 31.29 8.80 28.25
C THR A 654 30.28 9.28 29.30
N SER A 655 29.26 8.48 29.56
CA SER A 655 28.19 8.76 30.52
C SER A 655 28.68 8.93 31.96
N SER A 656 27.87 9.66 32.75
CA SER A 656 27.98 9.73 34.21
C SER A 656 27.38 8.48 34.86
N ASN A 657 27.82 8.09 36.06
CA ASN A 657 27.25 6.95 36.78
C ASN A 657 25.85 7.27 37.32
N LEU A 658 24.81 6.59 36.81
CA LEU A 658 23.47 6.56 37.42
C LEU A 658 23.45 5.60 38.61
N THR A 659 22.90 6.03 39.75
CA THR A 659 22.74 5.17 40.93
C THR A 659 21.27 4.76 41.09
N LEU A 660 20.93 3.55 40.61
CA LEU A 660 19.59 2.97 40.78
C LEU A 660 19.11 3.03 42.23
N SER A 661 17.82 3.26 42.43
CA SER A 661 17.20 3.21 43.76
C SER A 661 17.25 1.82 44.40
N GLU A 662 17.09 1.77 45.73
CA GLU A 662 16.96 0.50 46.46
C GLU A 662 15.66 -0.25 46.12
N GLU A 663 14.64 0.43 45.59
CA GLU A 663 13.38 -0.17 45.15
C GLU A 663 13.57 -0.92 43.81
N SER A 664 14.17 -0.28 42.81
CA SER A 664 14.57 -0.94 41.55
C SER A 664 15.51 -2.13 41.83
N LYS A 665 16.55 -1.95 42.66
CA LYS A 665 17.42 -3.07 43.06
C LYS A 665 16.68 -4.22 43.75
N ALA A 666 15.66 -3.92 44.57
CA ALA A 666 14.84 -4.94 45.24
C ALA A 666 13.88 -5.67 44.28
N LEU A 667 13.49 -5.04 43.17
CA LEU A 667 12.79 -5.69 42.06
C LEU A 667 13.73 -6.57 41.20
N GLY A 668 15.05 -6.34 41.25
CA GLY A 668 16.05 -7.06 40.46
C GLY A 668 16.61 -6.26 39.27
N THR A 669 16.28 -4.98 39.17
CA THR A 669 16.71 -4.07 38.10
C THR A 669 18.23 -3.91 38.06
N THR A 670 18.80 -3.91 36.85
CA THR A 670 20.27 -3.99 36.64
C THR A 670 20.87 -2.86 35.81
N GLY A 671 20.08 -2.10 35.04
CA GLY A 671 20.59 -1.03 34.17
C GLY A 671 19.56 0.08 33.89
N PRO A 672 19.85 0.98 32.93
CA PRO A 672 21.21 1.41 32.64
C PRO A 672 21.84 1.99 33.92
N THR A 673 23.15 1.89 34.06
CA THR A 673 23.94 2.62 35.08
C THR A 673 24.62 3.87 34.48
N GLN A 674 24.15 4.27 33.29
CA GLN A 674 24.72 5.28 32.40
C GLN A 674 23.74 6.46 32.32
N LEU A 675 24.15 7.65 32.74
CA LEU A 675 23.42 8.92 32.62
C LEU A 675 24.12 9.82 31.59
N LEU A 676 23.36 10.32 30.60
CA LEU A 676 23.87 11.14 29.50
C LEU A 676 24.77 12.30 29.97
N ASN A 677 25.94 12.44 29.34
CA ASN A 677 26.89 13.52 29.62
C ASN A 677 27.46 14.07 28.31
N ILE A 678 26.83 15.12 27.79
CA ILE A 678 27.05 15.65 26.44
C ILE A 678 28.46 16.23 26.31
N HIS A 679 28.94 16.94 27.32
CA HIS A 679 30.29 17.50 27.33
C HIS A 679 31.37 16.40 27.28
N SER A 680 31.22 15.30 28.02
CA SER A 680 32.15 14.16 27.93
C SER A 680 32.11 13.48 26.55
N ALA A 681 30.91 13.30 25.98
CA ALA A 681 30.74 12.74 24.63
C ALA A 681 31.44 13.59 23.56
N ILE A 682 31.30 14.92 23.64
CA ILE A 682 31.97 15.89 22.77
C ILE A 682 33.50 15.80 22.88
N GLN A 683 34.02 15.72 24.12
CA GLN A 683 35.47 15.60 24.35
C GLN A 683 36.04 14.31 23.76
N THR A 684 35.32 13.19 23.83
CA THR A 684 35.75 11.94 23.19
C THR A 684 35.58 11.99 21.67
N ALA A 685 34.51 12.57 21.15
CA ALA A 685 34.30 12.75 19.72
C ALA A 685 35.42 13.58 19.08
N ASP A 686 35.91 14.63 19.76
CA ASP A 686 37.03 15.46 19.29
C ASP A 686 38.33 14.65 19.13
N LEU A 687 38.59 13.67 20.00
CA LEU A 687 39.75 12.77 19.89
C LEU A 687 39.67 11.82 18.67
N THR A 688 38.50 11.66 18.06
CA THR A 688 38.32 10.89 16.82
C THR A 688 38.64 11.69 15.55
N VAL A 689 38.71 13.02 15.64
CA VAL A 689 39.00 13.90 14.49
C VAL A 689 40.46 13.71 14.05
N ASP A 690 40.68 13.59 12.74
CA ASP A 690 41.95 13.21 12.09
C ASP A 690 42.55 11.84 12.52
N SER A 691 41.91 11.10 13.43
CA SER A 691 42.32 9.77 13.92
C SER A 691 41.93 8.66 12.92
N VAL A 692 42.57 8.65 11.75
CA VAL A 692 42.28 7.68 10.68
C VAL A 692 42.65 6.23 11.08
N LEU A 693 41.64 5.38 11.20
CA LEU A 693 41.78 3.92 11.28
C LEU A 693 41.98 3.33 9.86
N GLU A 694 43.20 2.88 9.55
CA GLU A 694 43.52 2.26 8.27
C GLU A 694 42.99 0.81 8.20
N VAL A 695 41.71 0.64 7.82
CA VAL A 695 41.12 -0.68 7.54
C VAL A 695 41.85 -1.31 6.35
N LYS A 696 42.61 -2.39 6.59
CA LYS A 696 43.38 -3.08 5.56
C LYS A 696 42.58 -4.21 4.93
N ALA A 697 42.76 -4.42 3.64
CA ALA A 697 42.09 -5.50 2.91
C ALA A 697 42.40 -6.88 3.53
N PRO A 698 41.42 -7.82 3.56
CA PRO A 698 41.62 -9.16 4.11
C PRO A 698 42.84 -9.87 3.53
N ILE A 699 43.69 -10.42 4.41
CA ILE A 699 44.89 -11.16 4.01
C ILE A 699 44.57 -12.66 4.03
N VAL A 700 44.39 -13.25 2.86
CA VAL A 700 44.22 -14.71 2.72
C VAL A 700 45.58 -15.39 2.92
N LEU A 701 45.61 -16.40 3.80
CA LEU A 701 46.81 -17.19 4.14
C LEU A 701 46.54 -18.69 3.94
N SER A 702 47.55 -19.44 3.49
CA SER A 702 47.52 -20.90 3.44
C SER A 702 48.04 -21.49 4.76
N LYS A 703 47.73 -22.76 5.04
CA LYS A 703 48.18 -23.46 6.25
C LYS A 703 49.71 -23.49 6.37
N GLY A 704 50.25 -22.68 7.29
CA GLY A 704 51.67 -22.55 7.56
C GLY A 704 52.35 -21.33 6.93
N ASP A 705 51.62 -20.52 6.15
CA ASP A 705 52.09 -19.19 5.74
C ASP A 705 52.24 -18.27 6.96
N LYS A 706 53.09 -17.24 6.83
CA LYS A 706 53.24 -16.18 7.84
C LYS A 706 53.29 -14.82 7.15
N THR A 707 52.51 -13.88 7.68
CA THR A 707 52.51 -12.48 7.25
C THR A 707 52.97 -11.56 8.39
N THR A 708 53.12 -10.27 8.10
CA THR A 708 53.35 -9.23 9.11
C THR A 708 52.67 -7.97 8.64
N SER A 709 51.49 -7.68 9.19
CA SER A 709 50.79 -6.42 8.96
C SER A 709 51.32 -5.35 9.90
N GLN A 710 51.63 -4.16 9.38
CA GLN A 710 51.89 -2.98 10.19
C GLN A 710 50.60 -2.16 10.29
N LEU A 711 50.01 -2.14 11.48
CA LEU A 711 49.01 -1.14 11.85
C LEU A 711 49.73 0.15 12.25
N SER A 712 49.22 1.30 11.81
CA SER A 712 49.73 2.62 12.16
C SER A 712 48.54 3.51 12.45
N PHE A 713 48.57 4.19 13.60
CA PHE A 713 47.58 5.19 13.98
C PHE A 713 48.30 6.49 14.32
N THR A 714 47.69 7.63 13.99
CA THR A 714 48.16 8.95 14.39
C THR A 714 47.31 9.40 15.57
N LEU A 715 47.96 9.96 16.59
CA LEU A 715 47.29 10.52 17.76
C LEU A 715 47.19 12.05 17.62
N PRO A 716 46.07 12.67 18.01
CA PRO A 716 45.95 14.13 18.07
C PRO A 716 47.07 14.76 18.91
N ALA A 717 47.55 15.93 18.47
CA ALA A 717 48.70 16.56 19.08
C ALA A 717 48.35 17.18 20.46
N THR A 718 48.89 16.57 21.53
CA THR A 718 49.15 17.16 22.87
C THR A 718 48.08 17.13 23.98
N THR A 719 47.10 16.22 23.94
CA THR A 719 46.22 15.94 25.12
C THR A 719 46.29 14.51 25.67
N VAL A 720 46.60 13.51 24.83
CA VAL A 720 46.61 12.09 25.22
C VAL A 720 47.78 11.77 26.17
N THR A 721 47.48 11.54 27.45
CA THR A 721 48.48 11.20 28.49
C THR A 721 48.58 9.69 28.78
N ALA A 722 47.54 8.92 28.44
CA ALA A 722 47.52 7.46 28.50
C ALA A 722 46.79 6.88 27.28
N ILE A 723 47.12 5.63 26.92
CA ILE A 723 46.46 4.86 25.85
C ILE A 723 46.28 3.42 26.33
N ASP A 724 45.06 2.90 26.20
CA ASP A 724 44.80 1.48 26.42
C ASP A 724 44.68 0.80 25.05
N VAL A 725 45.61 -0.11 24.74
CA VAL A 725 45.65 -0.83 23.46
C VAL A 725 45.10 -2.23 23.66
N MET A 726 43.88 -2.51 23.18
CA MET A 726 43.29 -3.86 23.22
C MET A 726 43.31 -4.52 21.85
N PHE A 727 43.90 -5.71 21.78
CA PHE A 727 43.73 -6.62 20.65
C PHE A 727 42.61 -7.61 20.96
N LEU A 728 41.61 -7.66 20.08
CA LEU A 728 40.61 -8.73 19.99
C LEU A 728 41.04 -9.68 18.86
N ILE A 729 41.10 -10.97 19.17
CA ILE A 729 41.48 -12.02 18.22
C ILE A 729 40.29 -12.97 18.07
N ASP A 730 39.77 -13.13 16.86
CA ASP A 730 38.93 -14.29 16.55
C ASP A 730 39.83 -15.54 16.44
N VAL A 731 39.52 -16.58 17.22
CA VAL A 731 40.22 -17.87 17.15
C VAL A 731 39.41 -18.97 16.48
N SER A 732 38.21 -18.68 15.98
CA SER A 732 37.45 -19.61 15.14
C SER A 732 38.24 -19.91 13.86
N GLY A 733 38.26 -21.20 13.46
CA GLY A 733 39.21 -21.70 12.46
C GLY A 733 40.63 -22.00 12.99
N SER A 734 40.88 -21.88 14.30
CA SER A 734 42.10 -22.29 15.03
C SER A 734 43.32 -21.33 14.96
N TYR A 735 43.13 -20.03 15.20
CA TYR A 735 44.21 -19.03 15.36
C TYR A 735 44.76 -18.89 16.80
N ALA A 736 44.57 -19.91 17.64
CA ALA A 736 44.92 -19.84 19.07
C ALA A 736 46.44 -19.74 19.36
N ASP A 737 47.31 -20.09 18.42
CA ASP A 737 48.77 -19.94 18.55
C ASP A 737 49.26 -18.51 18.27
N ASP A 738 48.51 -17.70 17.52
CA ASP A 738 48.81 -16.27 17.33
C ASP A 738 48.69 -15.47 18.63
N ILE A 739 47.91 -15.93 19.61
CA ILE A 739 47.88 -15.36 20.98
C ILE A 739 49.29 -15.36 21.61
N ALA A 740 50.10 -16.40 21.36
CA ALA A 740 51.47 -16.49 21.88
C ALA A 740 52.42 -15.56 21.10
N SER A 741 52.28 -15.54 19.76
CA SER A 741 53.03 -14.63 18.88
C SER A 741 52.78 -13.16 19.18
N LEU A 742 51.52 -12.79 19.48
CA LEU A 742 51.13 -11.43 19.82
C LEU A 742 51.66 -11.05 21.20
N LYS A 743 51.62 -11.94 22.20
CA LYS A 743 52.19 -11.66 23.54
C LYS A 743 53.69 -11.36 23.47
N GLU A 744 54.46 -12.06 22.63
CA GLU A 744 55.88 -11.74 22.42
C GLU A 744 56.10 -10.38 21.72
N GLN A 745 55.12 -9.86 20.98
CA GLN A 745 55.18 -8.54 20.35
C GLN A 745 54.62 -7.41 21.22
N ALA A 746 53.66 -7.72 22.11
CA ALA A 746 53.06 -6.81 23.07
C ALA A 746 54.12 -6.11 23.94
N ASP A 747 55.06 -6.89 24.51
CA ASP A 747 56.17 -6.35 25.31
C ASP A 747 57.02 -5.32 24.53
N LYS A 748 57.23 -5.57 23.22
CA LYS A 748 58.01 -4.68 22.34
C LYS A 748 57.24 -3.41 21.96
N ILE A 749 55.91 -3.50 21.85
CA ILE A 749 55.01 -2.35 21.62
C ILE A 749 54.96 -1.48 22.89
N LEU A 750 54.77 -2.11 24.05
CA LEU A 750 54.81 -1.47 25.37
C LEU A 750 56.13 -0.73 25.60
N GLU A 751 57.27 -1.35 25.32
CA GLU A 751 58.59 -0.71 25.42
C GLU A 751 58.71 0.50 24.47
N ASN A 752 58.25 0.37 23.22
CA ASN A 752 58.36 1.45 22.23
C ASN A 752 57.49 2.68 22.56
N LEU A 753 56.29 2.47 23.11
CA LEU A 753 55.36 3.55 23.45
C LEU A 753 55.68 4.16 24.82
N SER A 754 56.00 3.34 25.82
CA SER A 754 56.48 3.83 27.13
C SER A 754 57.77 4.66 26.98
N GLY A 755 58.67 4.24 26.07
CA GLY A 755 59.88 5.00 25.70
C GLY A 755 59.63 6.37 25.08
N ARG A 756 58.39 6.70 24.68
CA ARG A 756 57.96 8.02 24.19
C ARG A 756 57.32 8.89 25.29
N GLY A 757 57.21 8.39 26.52
CA GLY A 757 56.60 9.10 27.65
C GLY A 757 55.08 9.02 27.72
N ILE A 758 54.46 8.14 26.92
CA ILE A 758 53.02 7.85 26.97
C ILE A 758 52.80 6.69 27.96
N ASN A 759 51.84 6.81 28.88
CA ASN A 759 51.43 5.68 29.71
C ASN A 759 50.60 4.70 28.88
N VAL A 760 50.91 3.41 28.87
CA VAL A 760 50.20 2.43 28.03
C VAL A 760 49.80 1.19 28.82
N ALA A 761 48.51 0.87 28.81
CA ALA A 761 48.02 -0.47 29.14
C ALA A 761 47.85 -1.29 27.85
N PHE A 762 48.01 -2.62 27.96
CA PHE A 762 47.91 -3.52 26.82
C PHE A 762 47.03 -4.71 27.17
N GLY A 763 45.94 -4.88 26.43
CA GLY A 763 45.01 -5.99 26.53
C GLY A 763 45.14 -6.96 25.35
N VAL A 764 45.03 -8.25 25.63
CA VAL A 764 44.77 -9.27 24.61
C VAL A 764 43.56 -10.07 25.05
N SER A 765 42.48 -9.94 24.30
CA SER A 765 41.28 -10.76 24.42
C SER A 765 41.15 -11.65 23.18
N ALA A 766 40.44 -12.75 23.32
CA ALA A 766 40.10 -13.63 22.21
C ALA A 766 38.65 -14.07 22.33
N PHE A 767 37.96 -14.11 21.19
CA PHE A 767 36.62 -14.68 21.05
C PHE A 767 36.65 -15.82 20.02
N SER A 768 35.62 -16.64 20.01
CA SER A 768 35.44 -17.70 19.02
C SER A 768 33.96 -17.72 18.71
N ASP A 769 33.58 -17.29 17.51
CA ASP A 769 32.21 -17.45 17.04
C ASP A 769 31.93 -18.94 16.74
N PHE A 770 30.76 -19.44 17.15
CA PHE A 770 30.43 -20.87 17.13
C PHE A 770 29.15 -21.20 16.33
N PRO A 771 29.20 -21.08 14.99
CA PRO A 771 28.38 -21.88 14.10
C PRO A 771 29.20 -22.98 13.39
N ILE A 772 28.58 -24.15 13.21
CA ILE A 772 29.08 -25.34 12.48
C ILE A 772 30.16 -26.15 13.24
N ASP A 773 30.12 -27.48 13.05
CA ASP A 773 30.94 -28.46 13.78
C ASP A 773 32.45 -28.32 13.55
N GLY A 774 33.21 -28.69 14.60
CA GLY A 774 34.67 -28.76 14.55
C GLY A 774 35.20 -29.82 13.59
N TYR A 775 36.40 -29.56 13.07
CA TYR A 775 37.11 -30.40 12.08
C TYR A 775 37.18 -31.88 12.51
N GLY A 776 36.41 -32.75 11.85
CA GLY A 776 36.26 -34.17 12.19
C GLY A 776 34.87 -34.60 12.70
N SER A 777 33.78 -33.93 12.29
CA SER A 777 32.42 -34.48 12.36
C SER A 777 32.16 -35.52 11.26
N GLU A 778 31.01 -36.19 11.26
CA GLU A 778 30.75 -37.41 10.46
C GLU A 778 30.69 -37.24 8.93
N TYR A 779 31.12 -36.09 8.39
CA TYR A 779 31.22 -35.79 6.96
C TYR A 779 32.67 -35.63 6.44
N ASP A 780 33.71 -35.93 7.25
CA ASP A 780 35.15 -35.99 6.86
C ASP A 780 35.80 -37.34 7.27
#